data_AF-A0A1I6MDQ3-F1
#
_entry.id   AF-A0A1I6MDQ3-F1
#
_cell.length_a   1.000
_cell.length_b   1.000
_cell.length_c   1.000
_cell.angle_alpha   90.00
_cell.angle_beta   90.00
_cell.angle_gamma   90.00
#
_symmetry.space_group_name_H-M   'P 1'
#
loop_
_entity.id
_entity.type
_entity.pdbx_description
1 polymer ?
#
loop_
_entity_poly.entity_id
_entity_poly.type
_entity_poly.pdbx_seq_one_letter_code
_entity_poly.pdbx_strand_id
1 'polypeptide(L)'
;MPMNRRSFTLGSAATMAAFATWPQSGSAEVKRSSAIRSDAVALSDGWSLHREGATPQSPIRLPHCVAALSWHAWQAESWQHVWSYSKSFTIPASFQGKRLFLSCERAMSRTKVIFNGHAFPVHEGGFLPFEVDVTEWQRAGDNELILEVDARWIDVPPAGSPKGPSAVDYYLPGGISGCVQLRAIPRIAIRNLIASPVDVLASHPKINIAFDLDADVEQELEIVATLLDGTRVVTRQSLKTAAIPGKAPVEMVLDELTGIVLWDVDNPKLYRVQIAIFHGQQQVDTQSLRIGFRDAQFKLDGFYLNGRKLRLFGLNRHELFPYVGFAASERAMRFDAHSLRHSLNCNIVRCSHYPQSTAFLDACDELGLLVWEEIPGWQYIGDQSWQDIAVHNTEEMIRRDRHHPSIVIWGTRINESANDPALYTRTREAAKRLDPGRQTSGSMTPASRKDWQQHWHEDVFAFDDYHAEPDGSVGIDPALDGVPYMIAEAVGQYAYGTAKNFLRRYRRVGKPEDQRAQALLHAQAHNRAAKDPRNAGVIAWCAFDYASPMNAYNGVKCPGVVDTFRIPKLGAAFYLSQVSPSIRPVIEPSFYWDATSQSGDDKPVIFSNCEQLNLFLDDQFAGSFHPDREGYLHLAYPPFILDLPWTSAASSTLRIEGLIHGKVVMTRSMAGRRNEDRLWLKADDAVLIANGSDSTRVSFGVEDPFGNTRPSAPGSITVQLSGAASLIGDSVFDLRETGAVGAIWVRSLPTSTGNVVVHIRHPYYGEKSLQVRTVRRTTAS
;
A
#
# COMPACT_ATOMS: atom_id res chain seq x y z
N MET A 1 13.21 67.01 -11.52
CA MET A 1 12.41 67.20 -12.75
C MET A 1 11.80 65.86 -13.14
N PRO A 2 10.50 65.82 -13.49
CA PRO A 2 9.69 64.60 -13.48
C PRO A 2 9.65 63.94 -14.87
N MET A 3 9.69 62.60 -14.91
CA MET A 3 9.35 61.78 -16.09
C MET A 3 8.93 60.39 -15.59
N ASN A 4 8.02 59.65 -16.19
CA ASN A 4 6.77 59.93 -16.91
C ASN A 4 6.03 58.58 -16.83
N ARG A 5 4.71 58.59 -16.63
CA ARG A 5 3.87 57.39 -16.67
C ARG A 5 3.72 56.95 -18.14
N ARG A 6 4.04 55.69 -18.45
CA ARG A 6 3.41 54.80 -19.47
C ARG A 6 4.45 53.91 -20.16
N SER A 7 4.46 52.63 -19.79
CA SER A 7 4.67 51.47 -20.68
C SER A 7 4.74 50.23 -19.80
N PHE A 8 3.56 49.70 -19.45
CA PHE A 8 3.41 48.40 -18.80
C PHE A 8 2.72 47.51 -19.83
N THR A 9 3.51 46.75 -20.59
CA THR A 9 3.00 45.65 -21.42
C THR A 9 4.10 44.62 -21.61
N LEU A 10 3.68 43.36 -21.48
CA LEU A 10 4.36 42.11 -21.86
C LEU A 10 5.45 41.63 -20.91
N GLY A 11 5.04 40.78 -19.98
CA GLY A 11 5.94 39.99 -19.14
C GLY A 11 5.25 39.09 -18.12
N SER A 12 4.03 38.60 -18.39
CA SER A 12 3.44 37.54 -17.57
C SER A 12 3.94 36.19 -18.09
N ALA A 13 5.02 35.70 -17.48
CA ALA A 13 5.42 34.32 -17.58
C ALA A 13 4.24 33.45 -17.10
N ALA A 14 3.66 32.69 -18.03
CA ALA A 14 2.70 31.65 -17.72
C ALA A 14 3.42 30.55 -16.94
N THR A 15 3.35 30.61 -15.61
CA THR A 15 3.66 29.45 -14.77
C THR A 15 2.58 28.41 -15.08
N MET A 16 2.91 27.41 -15.91
CA MET A 16 2.06 26.23 -16.06
C MET A 16 1.83 25.66 -14.66
N ALA A 17 0.60 25.80 -14.16
CA ALA A 17 0.17 25.12 -12.96
C ALA A 17 0.32 23.63 -13.23
N ALA A 18 1.36 23.04 -12.65
CA ALA A 18 1.47 21.60 -12.55
C ALA A 18 0.19 21.11 -11.87
N PHE A 19 -0.34 19.98 -12.35
CA PHE A 19 -1.25 19.15 -11.55
C PHE A 19 -0.75 19.09 -10.11
N ALA A 20 -1.62 18.79 -9.14
CA ALA A 20 -1.14 17.95 -8.05
C ALA A 20 -0.53 16.72 -8.74
N THR A 21 0.77 16.77 -9.04
CA THR A 21 1.43 15.76 -9.84
C THR A 21 1.41 14.55 -8.95
N TRP A 22 0.49 13.65 -9.26
CA TRP A 22 0.60 12.27 -8.87
C TRP A 22 2.07 11.87 -9.07
N PRO A 23 2.72 11.29 -8.06
CA PRO A 23 4.17 11.24 -8.00
C PRO A 23 4.77 10.80 -9.33
N GLN A 24 5.49 11.71 -9.98
CA GLN A 24 6.66 11.28 -10.72
C GLN A 24 7.63 10.87 -9.63
N SER A 25 8.02 9.60 -9.61
CA SER A 25 9.12 9.24 -8.74
C SER A 25 10.34 10.04 -9.24
N GLY A 26 10.73 11.06 -8.48
CA GLY A 26 12.13 11.46 -8.50
C GLY A 26 12.92 10.18 -8.26
N SER A 27 14.05 10.01 -8.92
CA SER A 27 14.93 8.84 -8.80
C SER A 27 15.49 8.71 -7.38
N ALA A 28 14.64 8.42 -6.41
CA ALA A 28 15.03 7.86 -5.14
C ALA A 28 15.66 6.53 -5.50
N GLU A 29 16.98 6.44 -5.35
CA GLU A 29 17.68 5.17 -5.39
C GLU A 29 16.86 4.17 -4.59
N VAL A 30 16.52 3.04 -5.22
CA VAL A 30 15.99 1.87 -4.52
C VAL A 30 17.11 1.38 -3.59
N LYS A 31 17.26 2.05 -2.45
CA LYS A 31 18.09 1.59 -1.35
C LYS A 31 17.33 0.43 -0.74
N ARG A 32 17.71 -0.78 -1.14
CA ARG A 32 17.23 -1.98 -0.45
C ARG A 32 17.60 -1.84 1.02
N SER A 33 16.60 -1.90 1.89
CA SER A 33 16.80 -1.97 3.34
C SER A 33 17.05 -3.41 3.81
N SER A 34 16.73 -4.42 2.98
CA SER A 34 17.13 -5.80 3.22
C SER A 34 18.50 -6.06 2.59
N ALA A 35 19.48 -6.33 3.43
CA ALA A 35 20.81 -6.77 3.01
C ALA A 35 20.65 -7.89 1.98
N ILE A 36 21.11 -7.66 0.75
CA ILE A 36 21.49 -8.78 -0.13
C ILE A 36 22.68 -9.41 0.58
N ARG A 37 22.41 -10.44 1.39
CA ARG A 37 23.49 -11.30 1.87
C ARG A 37 24.20 -11.83 0.63
N SER A 38 25.53 -11.92 0.69
CA SER A 38 26.31 -12.78 -0.20
C SER A 38 25.86 -14.26 -0.17
N ASP A 39 24.95 -14.58 0.73
CA ASP A 39 24.45 -15.91 1.06
C ASP A 39 22.98 -16.13 0.64
N ALA A 40 22.47 -15.40 -0.37
CA ALA A 40 21.16 -15.71 -0.96
C ALA A 40 21.18 -15.52 -2.48
N VAL A 41 20.52 -16.44 -3.20
CA VAL A 41 20.31 -16.35 -4.65
C VAL A 41 18.81 -16.41 -4.92
N ALA A 42 18.30 -15.38 -5.60
CA ALA A 42 16.92 -15.37 -6.08
C ALA A 42 16.77 -16.36 -7.24
N LEU A 43 15.79 -17.25 -7.12
CA LEU A 43 15.40 -18.20 -8.15
C LEU A 43 14.24 -17.62 -8.95
N SER A 44 14.43 -16.46 -9.60
CA SER A 44 13.33 -15.75 -10.25
C SER A 44 13.01 -16.27 -11.66
N ASP A 45 14.02 -16.63 -12.45
CA ASP A 45 13.87 -16.92 -13.88
C ASP A 45 13.86 -18.42 -14.20
N GLY A 46 13.38 -18.78 -15.39
CA GLY A 46 13.55 -20.13 -15.95
C GLY A 46 12.77 -21.22 -15.22
N TRP A 47 11.58 -20.90 -14.73
CA TRP A 47 10.64 -21.89 -14.22
C TRP A 47 9.85 -22.51 -15.37
N SER A 48 9.37 -23.73 -15.17
CA SER A 48 8.33 -24.33 -15.98
C SER A 48 7.07 -24.46 -15.13
N LEU A 49 5.92 -24.15 -15.72
CA LEU A 49 4.62 -24.25 -15.07
C LEU A 49 3.80 -25.34 -15.75
N HIS A 50 3.26 -26.25 -14.95
CA HIS A 50 2.38 -27.31 -15.41
C HIS A 50 1.12 -27.36 -14.57
N ARG A 51 0.01 -27.70 -15.23
CA ARG A 51 -1.25 -28.08 -14.60
C ARG A 51 -1.79 -29.28 -15.37
N GLU A 52 -2.34 -30.25 -14.66
CA GLU A 52 -2.98 -31.41 -15.27
C GLU A 52 -4.02 -30.96 -16.32
N GLY A 53 -3.97 -31.57 -17.51
CA GLY A 53 -4.86 -31.24 -18.63
C GLY A 53 -4.58 -29.92 -19.35
N ALA A 54 -3.48 -29.20 -19.02
CA ALA A 54 -3.07 -27.99 -19.71
C ALA A 54 -1.69 -28.13 -20.37
N THR A 55 -1.45 -27.36 -21.43
CA THR A 55 -0.12 -27.28 -22.05
C THR A 55 0.88 -26.65 -21.07
N PRO A 56 2.05 -27.27 -20.83
CA PRO A 56 3.10 -26.67 -20.01
C PRO A 56 3.54 -25.31 -20.56
N GLN A 57 3.83 -24.37 -19.65
CA GLN A 57 4.33 -23.03 -19.98
C GLN A 57 5.77 -22.89 -19.50
N SER A 58 6.66 -22.42 -20.39
CA SER A 58 8.07 -22.17 -20.07
C SER A 58 8.68 -21.22 -21.11
N PRO A 59 9.58 -20.29 -20.73
CA PRO A 59 10.00 -20.00 -19.36
C PRO A 59 9.01 -19.10 -18.62
N ILE A 60 8.78 -19.40 -17.34
CA ILE A 60 8.07 -18.55 -16.39
C ILE A 60 9.06 -17.82 -15.49
N ARG A 61 8.66 -16.62 -15.07
CA ARG A 61 9.43 -15.75 -14.18
C ARG A 61 8.61 -15.30 -12.99
N LEU A 62 9.20 -15.34 -11.80
CA LEU A 62 8.62 -14.88 -10.54
C LEU A 62 8.90 -13.38 -10.26
N PRO A 63 8.00 -12.67 -9.57
CA PRO A 63 6.68 -13.12 -9.12
C PRO A 63 5.71 -13.35 -10.29
N HIS A 64 4.75 -14.25 -10.10
CA HIS A 64 3.89 -14.75 -11.17
C HIS A 64 2.46 -15.04 -10.70
N CYS A 65 1.48 -14.61 -11.49
CA CYS A 65 0.09 -15.05 -11.38
C CYS A 65 -0.20 -16.10 -12.47
N VAL A 66 -0.83 -17.21 -12.11
CA VAL A 66 -1.17 -18.30 -13.06
C VAL A 66 -2.21 -17.92 -14.10
N ALA A 67 -3.06 -16.93 -13.78
CA ALA A 67 -4.12 -16.47 -14.65
C ALA A 67 -3.68 -15.24 -15.44
N ALA A 68 -4.05 -15.19 -16.72
CA ALA A 68 -3.97 -13.98 -17.53
C ALA A 68 -5.11 -13.03 -17.13
N LEU A 69 -4.85 -12.18 -16.14
CA LEU A 69 -5.84 -11.23 -15.62
C LEU A 69 -5.94 -9.99 -16.54
N SER A 70 -7.14 -9.39 -16.62
CA SER A 70 -7.34 -8.05 -17.20
C SER A 70 -7.42 -6.99 -16.08
N TRP A 71 -7.89 -5.77 -16.37
CA TRP A 71 -8.24 -4.78 -15.33
C TRP A 71 -9.62 -5.03 -14.71
N HIS A 72 -10.42 -5.91 -15.30
CA HIS A 72 -11.77 -6.27 -14.88
C HIS A 72 -12.10 -7.73 -15.22
N ALA A 73 -13.30 -8.18 -14.84
CA ALA A 73 -13.94 -9.45 -15.18
C ALA A 73 -13.10 -10.71 -14.88
N TRP A 74 -12.42 -10.71 -13.74
CA TRP A 74 -11.63 -11.86 -13.30
C TRP A 74 -12.53 -13.06 -13.00
N GLN A 75 -12.12 -14.24 -13.47
CA GLN A 75 -12.85 -15.49 -13.29
C GLN A 75 -12.05 -16.40 -12.40
N ALA A 76 -12.58 -16.73 -11.22
CA ALA A 76 -11.81 -17.46 -10.22
C ALA A 76 -11.44 -18.88 -10.65
N GLU A 77 -12.24 -19.46 -11.53
CA GLU A 77 -12.02 -20.74 -12.18
C GLU A 77 -10.72 -20.76 -13.00
N SER A 78 -10.22 -19.61 -13.46
CA SER A 78 -8.98 -19.55 -14.24
C SER A 78 -7.72 -19.86 -13.44
N TRP A 79 -7.74 -19.67 -12.12
CA TRP A 79 -6.62 -19.95 -11.23
C TRP A 79 -6.87 -21.07 -10.21
N GLN A 80 -8.14 -21.46 -9.96
CA GLN A 80 -8.51 -22.45 -8.96
C GLN A 80 -8.16 -23.89 -9.36
N HIS A 81 -6.87 -24.18 -9.36
CA HIS A 81 -6.29 -25.49 -9.65
C HIS A 81 -5.05 -25.73 -8.80
N VAL A 82 -4.52 -26.95 -8.89
CA VAL A 82 -3.17 -27.26 -8.41
C VAL A 82 -2.19 -26.98 -9.55
N TRP A 83 -1.18 -26.16 -9.27
CA TRP A 83 -0.16 -25.71 -10.22
C TRP A 83 1.21 -26.20 -9.78
N SER A 84 1.94 -26.84 -10.68
CA SER A 84 3.30 -27.31 -10.41
C SER A 84 4.32 -26.39 -11.08
N TYR A 85 5.10 -25.70 -10.26
CA TYR A 85 6.25 -24.91 -10.70
C TYR A 85 7.50 -25.76 -10.55
N SER A 86 8.21 -26.05 -11.64
CA SER A 86 9.48 -26.79 -11.60
C SER A 86 10.65 -25.94 -12.08
N LYS A 87 11.81 -26.13 -11.46
CA LYS A 87 13.05 -25.45 -11.82
C LYS A 87 14.26 -26.32 -11.56
N SER A 88 15.16 -26.35 -12.54
CA SER A 88 16.52 -26.85 -12.38
C SER A 88 17.50 -25.70 -12.18
N PHE A 89 18.45 -25.87 -11.27
CA PHE A 89 19.52 -24.89 -11.02
C PHE A 89 20.74 -25.55 -10.36
N THR A 90 21.89 -24.91 -10.46
CA THR A 90 23.10 -25.31 -9.74
C THR A 90 23.25 -24.49 -8.46
N ILE A 91 23.70 -25.13 -7.38
CA ILE A 91 24.02 -24.42 -6.13
C ILE A 91 25.34 -23.65 -6.32
N PRO A 92 25.42 -22.36 -5.96
CA PRO A 92 26.65 -21.58 -6.07
C PRO A 92 27.80 -22.20 -5.27
N ALA A 93 29.03 -22.16 -5.82
CA ALA A 93 30.20 -22.69 -5.12
C ALA A 93 30.44 -22.02 -3.75
N SER A 94 30.08 -20.74 -3.61
CA SER A 94 30.16 -19.97 -2.36
C SER A 94 29.22 -20.49 -1.25
N PHE A 95 28.31 -21.41 -1.57
CA PHE A 95 27.38 -22.02 -0.62
C PHE A 95 27.90 -23.36 -0.08
N GLN A 96 29.01 -23.90 -0.61
CA GLN A 96 29.57 -25.16 -0.14
C GLN A 96 29.87 -25.13 1.36
N GLY A 97 29.52 -26.21 2.06
CA GLY A 97 29.74 -26.37 3.51
C GLY A 97 28.77 -25.60 4.41
N LYS A 98 27.88 -24.76 3.83
CA LYS A 98 26.81 -24.03 4.54
C LYS A 98 25.52 -24.85 4.55
N ARG A 99 24.59 -24.50 5.43
CA ARG A 99 23.22 -25.03 5.41
C ARG A 99 22.41 -24.31 4.35
N LEU A 100 21.54 -25.02 3.66
CA LEU A 100 20.74 -24.49 2.56
C LEU A 100 19.28 -24.44 2.96
N PHE A 101 18.66 -23.27 2.80
CA PHE A 101 17.24 -23.07 3.04
C PHE A 101 16.58 -22.57 1.76
N LEU A 102 15.47 -23.18 1.38
CA LEU A 102 14.56 -22.58 0.41
C LEU A 102 13.58 -21.69 1.16
N SER A 103 13.51 -20.43 0.75
CA SER A 103 12.56 -19.45 1.26
C SER A 103 11.62 -19.01 0.15
N CYS A 104 10.31 -19.02 0.43
CA CYS A 104 9.28 -18.48 -0.45
C CYS A 104 8.56 -17.38 0.33
N GLU A 105 8.50 -16.18 -0.24
CA GLU A 105 7.83 -15.05 0.42
C GLU A 105 6.32 -15.23 0.44
N ARG A 106 5.70 -15.59 -0.70
CA ARG A 106 4.23 -15.69 -0.87
C ARG A 106 3.85 -16.62 -2.02
N ALA A 107 2.97 -17.58 -1.75
CA ALA A 107 2.37 -18.46 -2.75
C ALA A 107 0.93 -18.82 -2.36
N MET A 108 -0.03 -18.49 -3.24
CA MET A 108 -1.47 -18.57 -2.92
C MET A 108 -2.06 -19.95 -3.31
N SER A 109 -2.62 -20.77 -2.43
CA SER A 109 -2.88 -20.56 -0.98
C SER A 109 -2.31 -21.66 -0.07
N ARG A 110 -1.94 -22.82 -0.63
CA ARG A 110 -1.27 -23.92 0.07
C ARG A 110 -0.14 -24.40 -0.81
N THR A 111 1.04 -24.62 -0.23
CA THR A 111 2.23 -24.99 -1.01
C THR A 111 2.92 -26.22 -0.45
N LYS A 112 3.22 -27.19 -1.32
CA LYS A 112 4.08 -28.32 -1.03
C LYS A 112 5.42 -28.13 -1.75
N VAL A 113 6.51 -28.25 -0.99
CA VAL A 113 7.88 -28.16 -1.52
C VAL A 113 8.42 -29.56 -1.76
N ILE A 114 8.96 -29.79 -2.95
CA ILE A 114 9.68 -31.01 -3.30
C ILE A 114 11.05 -30.61 -3.83
N PHE A 115 12.12 -31.08 -3.19
CA PHE A 115 13.49 -30.78 -3.59
C PHE A 115 14.22 -32.10 -3.84
N ASN A 116 14.74 -32.28 -5.06
CA ASN A 116 15.45 -33.50 -5.47
C ASN A 116 14.69 -34.81 -5.15
N GLY A 117 13.36 -34.78 -5.31
CA GLY A 117 12.45 -35.91 -5.05
C GLY A 117 12.00 -36.06 -3.60
N HIS A 118 12.52 -35.27 -2.65
CA HIS A 118 12.06 -35.28 -1.26
C HIS A 118 10.97 -34.24 -1.02
N ALA A 119 9.84 -34.67 -0.47
CA ALA A 119 8.71 -33.81 -0.15
C ALA A 119 8.77 -33.34 1.31
N PHE A 120 8.67 -32.03 1.52
CA PHE A 120 8.62 -31.38 2.84
C PHE A 120 7.16 -31.25 3.34
N PRO A 121 6.97 -30.91 4.65
CA PRO A 121 5.67 -30.53 5.17
C PRO A 121 5.00 -29.45 4.33
N VAL A 122 3.68 -29.52 4.25
CA VAL A 122 2.86 -28.56 3.50
C VAL A 122 2.77 -27.25 4.28
N HIS A 123 2.92 -26.12 3.58
CA HIS A 123 2.65 -24.80 4.11
C HIS A 123 1.19 -24.41 3.83
N GLU A 124 0.46 -24.02 4.87
CA GLU A 124 -0.91 -23.52 4.81
C GLU A 124 -0.90 -21.99 4.92
N GLY A 125 -1.44 -21.30 3.91
CA GLY A 125 -1.49 -19.83 3.84
C GLY A 125 -0.78 -19.27 2.61
N GLY A 126 -1.20 -18.07 2.18
CA GLY A 126 -0.69 -17.43 0.96
C GLY A 126 -0.10 -16.02 1.12
N PHE A 127 -0.11 -15.47 2.34
CA PHE A 127 0.28 -14.07 2.60
C PHE A 127 1.59 -13.93 3.40
N LEU A 128 2.03 -15.00 4.05
CA LEU A 128 3.21 -15.01 4.91
C LEU A 128 4.29 -15.94 4.34
N PRO A 129 5.57 -15.66 4.64
CA PRO A 129 6.68 -16.44 4.11
C PRO A 129 6.77 -17.81 4.79
N PHE A 130 7.44 -18.75 4.10
CA PHE A 130 7.85 -20.02 4.67
C PHE A 130 9.27 -20.39 4.25
N GLU A 131 9.94 -21.16 5.10
CA GLU A 131 11.29 -21.67 4.85
C GLU A 131 11.36 -23.18 5.10
N VAL A 132 12.14 -23.90 4.28
CA VAL A 132 12.48 -25.31 4.50
C VAL A 132 13.99 -25.53 4.40
N ASP A 133 14.56 -26.29 5.33
CA ASP A 133 15.97 -26.69 5.30
C ASP A 133 16.15 -27.82 4.27
N VAL A 134 16.89 -27.56 3.20
CA VAL A 134 17.14 -28.51 2.11
C VAL A 134 18.56 -29.07 2.12
N THR A 135 19.32 -28.85 3.19
CA THR A 135 20.77 -29.14 3.26
C THR A 135 21.09 -30.60 2.94
N GLU A 136 20.33 -31.56 3.47
CA GLU A 136 20.61 -32.99 3.32
C GLU A 136 20.28 -33.55 1.93
N TRP A 137 19.44 -32.85 1.17
CA TRP A 137 18.90 -33.32 -0.11
C TRP A 137 19.56 -32.67 -1.31
N GLN A 138 20.60 -31.86 -1.11
CA GLN A 138 21.36 -31.26 -2.21
C GLN A 138 22.12 -32.30 -3.03
N ARG A 139 22.30 -32.01 -4.31
CA ARG A 139 23.12 -32.81 -5.24
C ARG A 139 24.28 -31.98 -5.76
N ALA A 140 25.39 -32.65 -6.07
CA ALA A 140 26.45 -32.06 -6.86
C ALA A 140 25.95 -31.80 -8.29
N GLY A 141 26.10 -30.58 -8.79
CA GLY A 141 25.59 -30.18 -10.10
C GLY A 141 24.13 -29.71 -10.04
N ASP A 142 23.29 -30.25 -10.91
CA ASP A 142 21.90 -29.82 -11.06
C ASP A 142 21.02 -30.31 -9.90
N ASN A 143 20.25 -29.37 -9.38
CA ASN A 143 19.24 -29.59 -8.36
C ASN A 143 17.87 -29.26 -8.94
N GLU A 144 16.87 -30.05 -8.57
CA GLU A 144 15.48 -29.90 -8.98
C GLU A 144 14.64 -29.40 -7.80
N LEU A 145 13.88 -28.34 -8.05
CA LEU A 145 12.88 -27.81 -7.14
C LEU A 145 11.51 -27.85 -7.82
N ILE A 146 10.53 -28.43 -7.13
CA ILE A 146 9.12 -28.38 -7.50
C ILE A 146 8.34 -27.72 -6.36
N LEU A 147 7.52 -26.73 -6.70
CA LEU A 147 6.54 -26.13 -5.80
C LEU A 147 5.14 -26.45 -6.35
N GLU A 148 4.40 -27.31 -5.64
CA GLU A 148 3.00 -27.59 -5.94
C GLU A 148 2.13 -26.59 -5.17
N VAL A 149 1.51 -25.67 -5.89
CA VAL A 149 0.68 -24.59 -5.35
C VAL A 149 -0.79 -24.92 -5.58
N ASP A 150 -1.51 -25.21 -4.50
CA ASP A 150 -2.96 -25.40 -4.54
C ASP A 150 -3.67 -24.05 -4.35
N ALA A 151 -4.21 -23.54 -5.46
CA ALA A 151 -4.92 -22.27 -5.52
C ALA A 151 -6.45 -22.45 -5.58
N ARG A 152 -6.95 -23.66 -5.32
CA ARG A 152 -8.39 -23.93 -5.23
C ARG A 152 -8.99 -23.22 -4.01
N TRP A 153 -10.31 -23.08 -3.99
CA TRP A 153 -11.03 -22.70 -2.78
C TRP A 153 -10.95 -23.82 -1.73
N ILE A 154 -10.06 -23.68 -0.76
CA ILE A 154 -9.78 -24.66 0.30
C ILE A 154 -9.92 -24.03 1.68
N ASP A 155 -10.02 -24.87 2.71
CA ASP A 155 -10.23 -24.46 4.09
C ASP A 155 -8.95 -23.90 4.75
N VAL A 156 -8.53 -22.73 4.25
CA VAL A 156 -7.33 -21.99 4.68
C VAL A 156 -7.65 -20.49 4.70
N PRO A 157 -7.46 -19.76 5.80
CA PRO A 157 -7.75 -18.31 5.86
C PRO A 157 -7.08 -17.53 4.72
N PRO A 158 -7.78 -16.60 4.05
CA PRO A 158 -9.15 -16.12 4.31
C PRO A 158 -10.25 -16.93 3.59
N ALA A 159 -9.89 -18.01 2.89
CA ALA A 159 -10.84 -18.91 2.22
C ALA A 159 -11.45 -19.93 3.20
N GLY A 160 -12.25 -20.85 2.69
CA GLY A 160 -12.86 -21.95 3.44
C GLY A 160 -14.37 -21.86 3.60
N SER A 161 -14.96 -20.66 3.42
CA SER A 161 -16.41 -20.50 3.53
C SER A 161 -17.16 -21.44 2.58
N PRO A 162 -18.20 -22.15 3.05
CA PRO A 162 -18.99 -23.04 2.19
C PRO A 162 -19.79 -22.29 1.11
N LYS A 163 -19.88 -20.96 1.20
CA LYS A 163 -20.46 -20.09 0.17
C LYS A 163 -19.54 -19.90 -1.05
N GLY A 164 -18.33 -20.44 -1.03
CA GLY A 164 -17.36 -20.35 -2.11
C GLY A 164 -16.68 -18.97 -2.19
N PRO A 165 -15.94 -18.70 -3.29
CA PRO A 165 -15.13 -17.48 -3.45
C PRO A 165 -15.90 -16.16 -3.31
N SER A 166 -17.20 -16.14 -3.60
CA SER A 166 -18.05 -14.95 -3.44
C SER A 166 -18.30 -14.55 -1.99
N ALA A 167 -17.88 -15.36 -1.03
CA ALA A 167 -17.95 -15.09 0.40
C ALA A 167 -16.88 -14.13 0.89
N VAL A 168 -15.85 -13.81 0.10
CA VAL A 168 -14.77 -12.88 0.45
C VAL A 168 -14.82 -11.70 -0.51
N ASP A 169 -14.81 -10.49 0.02
CA ASP A 169 -14.90 -9.25 -0.76
C ASP A 169 -13.57 -8.85 -1.42
N TYR A 170 -12.81 -9.81 -1.94
CA TYR A 170 -11.65 -9.60 -2.81
C TYR A 170 -11.25 -10.94 -3.45
N TYR A 171 -10.65 -10.89 -4.63
CA TYR A 171 -10.17 -12.11 -5.28
C TYR A 171 -8.83 -12.60 -4.69
N LEU A 172 -8.60 -13.91 -4.77
CA LEU A 172 -7.36 -14.59 -4.39
C LEU A 172 -6.70 -15.24 -5.62
N PRO A 173 -6.17 -14.46 -6.57
CA PRO A 173 -5.52 -15.04 -7.75
C PRO A 173 -4.33 -15.92 -7.36
N GLY A 174 -4.30 -17.13 -7.93
CA GLY A 174 -3.29 -18.16 -7.65
C GLY A 174 -1.89 -17.86 -8.19
N GLY A 175 -0.90 -18.58 -7.65
CA GLY A 175 0.49 -18.55 -8.10
C GLY A 175 1.48 -18.10 -7.02
N ILE A 176 2.74 -17.96 -7.42
CA ILE A 176 3.84 -17.52 -6.55
C ILE A 176 4.02 -16.02 -6.72
N SER A 177 3.36 -15.24 -5.87
CA SER A 177 3.33 -13.78 -5.93
C SER A 177 4.53 -13.10 -5.24
N GLY A 178 5.33 -13.84 -4.48
CA GLY A 178 6.55 -13.37 -3.84
C GLY A 178 7.85 -13.87 -4.49
N CYS A 179 8.99 -13.52 -3.88
CA CYS A 179 10.29 -14.06 -4.26
C CYS A 179 10.47 -15.50 -3.75
N VAL A 180 11.18 -16.33 -4.53
CA VAL A 180 11.74 -17.62 -4.08
C VAL A 180 13.25 -17.51 -4.09
N GLN A 181 13.90 -17.91 -2.99
CA GLN A 181 15.34 -17.79 -2.81
C GLN A 181 15.94 -19.08 -2.26
N LEU A 182 17.13 -19.43 -2.75
CA LEU A 182 18.02 -20.34 -2.04
C LEU A 182 18.93 -19.50 -1.14
N ARG A 183 18.87 -19.74 0.17
CA ARG A 183 19.66 -19.07 1.19
C ARG A 183 20.71 -20.03 1.74
N ALA A 184 21.96 -19.61 1.77
CA ALA A 184 22.99 -20.26 2.54
C ALA A 184 23.07 -19.65 3.94
N ILE A 185 23.03 -20.50 4.96
CA ILE A 185 23.17 -20.13 6.35
C ILE A 185 24.48 -20.72 6.86
N PRO A 186 25.39 -19.90 7.41
CA PRO A 186 26.62 -20.42 8.02
C PRO A 186 26.32 -21.44 9.14
N ARG A 187 27.33 -22.23 9.51
CA ARG A 187 27.19 -23.20 10.61
C ARG A 187 27.06 -22.53 11.98
N ILE A 188 27.70 -21.37 12.14
CA ILE A 188 27.51 -20.46 13.27
C ILE A 188 26.61 -19.34 12.76
N ALA A 189 25.36 -19.26 13.22
CA ALA A 189 24.40 -18.32 12.65
C ALA A 189 23.53 -17.65 13.72
N ILE A 190 23.24 -16.39 13.47
CA ILE A 190 22.19 -15.63 14.16
C ILE A 190 20.85 -16.10 13.59
N ARG A 191 19.85 -16.34 14.43
CA ARG A 191 18.47 -16.62 14.02
C ARG A 191 17.53 -15.78 14.87
N ASN A 192 16.35 -15.47 14.34
CA ASN A 192 15.27 -14.80 15.07
C ASN A 192 15.66 -13.47 15.76
N LEU A 193 16.51 -12.66 15.11
CA LEU A 193 16.97 -11.37 15.66
C LEU A 193 15.81 -10.41 15.96
N ILE A 194 15.83 -9.84 17.15
CA ILE A 194 14.95 -8.81 17.66
C ILE A 194 15.82 -7.65 18.14
N ALA A 195 15.43 -6.43 17.79
CA ALA A 195 15.97 -5.22 18.40
C ALA A 195 14.82 -4.27 18.73
N SER A 196 14.57 -4.07 20.01
CA SER A 196 13.43 -3.30 20.52
C SER A 196 13.91 -2.04 21.22
N PRO A 197 13.70 -0.85 20.62
CA PRO A 197 13.85 0.42 21.32
C PRO A 197 12.93 0.48 22.54
N VAL A 198 13.48 0.87 23.69
CA VAL A 198 12.75 1.01 24.95
C VAL A 198 13.07 2.35 25.60
N ASP A 199 12.16 2.85 26.42
CA ASP A 199 12.26 4.16 27.10
C ASP A 199 12.59 5.31 26.12
N VAL A 200 12.00 5.27 24.93
CA VAL A 200 12.35 6.14 23.78
C VAL A 200 12.19 7.63 24.06
N LEU A 201 11.36 8.02 25.04
CA LEU A 201 11.16 9.41 25.45
C LEU A 201 12.08 9.85 26.60
N ALA A 202 12.87 8.94 27.18
CA ALA A 202 13.85 9.27 28.20
C ALA A 202 15.06 9.99 27.61
N SER A 203 15.88 10.63 28.46
CA SER A 203 17.14 11.26 28.02
C SER A 203 18.18 10.26 27.51
N HIS A 204 18.08 9.00 27.96
CA HIS A 204 18.95 7.89 27.59
C HIS A 204 18.12 6.66 27.21
N PRO A 205 17.52 6.63 26.01
CA PRO A 205 16.80 5.44 25.56
C PRO A 205 17.76 4.27 25.38
N LYS A 206 17.21 3.06 25.29
CA LYS A 206 17.99 1.83 25.11
C LYS A 206 17.44 0.99 23.97
N ILE A 207 18.21 0.01 23.52
CA ILE A 207 17.73 -1.06 22.64
C ILE A 207 17.98 -2.39 23.34
N ASN A 208 16.91 -3.15 23.58
CA ASN A 208 17.02 -4.54 23.99
C ASN A 208 17.15 -5.41 22.75
N ILE A 209 18.19 -6.24 22.71
CA ILE A 209 18.50 -7.11 21.57
C ILE A 209 18.40 -8.56 22.04
N ALA A 210 17.69 -9.38 21.29
CA ALA A 210 17.58 -10.82 21.54
C ALA A 210 17.68 -11.59 20.22
N PHE A 211 18.37 -12.72 20.23
CA PHE A 211 18.45 -13.63 19.08
C PHE A 211 18.83 -15.05 19.51
N ASP A 212 18.59 -16.02 18.64
CA ASP A 212 19.06 -17.39 18.82
C ASP A 212 20.42 -17.54 18.14
N LEU A 213 21.45 -17.90 18.90
CA LEU A 213 22.75 -18.30 18.37
C LEU A 213 22.71 -19.80 18.09
N ASP A 214 22.76 -20.15 16.81
CA ASP A 214 22.84 -21.53 16.33
C ASP A 214 24.30 -21.83 15.98
N ALA A 215 25.01 -22.48 16.90
CA ALA A 215 26.43 -22.76 16.79
C ALA A 215 26.77 -24.10 17.42
N ASP A 216 27.59 -24.92 16.76
CA ASP A 216 28.12 -26.16 17.34
C ASP A 216 29.64 -26.04 17.43
N VAL A 217 30.10 -25.28 18.42
CA VAL A 217 31.52 -24.97 18.61
C VAL A 217 31.92 -25.02 20.08
N GLU A 218 33.10 -25.58 20.32
CA GLU A 218 33.73 -25.65 21.65
C GLU A 218 34.53 -24.39 22.00
N GLN A 219 34.75 -23.49 21.03
CA GLN A 219 35.52 -22.28 21.20
C GLN A 219 34.63 -21.07 21.56
N GLU A 220 35.24 -20.09 22.25
CA GLU A 220 34.62 -18.79 22.54
C GLU A 220 34.31 -18.02 21.25
N LEU A 221 33.14 -17.41 21.21
CA LEU A 221 32.73 -16.47 20.15
C LEU A 221 32.64 -15.06 20.71
N GLU A 222 33.05 -14.07 19.91
CA GLU A 222 32.80 -12.66 20.20
C GLU A 222 31.58 -12.19 19.40
N ILE A 223 30.59 -11.64 20.09
CA ILE A 223 29.36 -11.10 19.53
C ILE A 223 29.42 -9.58 19.67
N VAL A 224 29.28 -8.88 18.56
CA VAL A 224 29.33 -7.42 18.51
C VAL A 224 27.98 -6.87 18.06
N ALA A 225 27.36 -6.07 18.92
CA ALA A 225 26.16 -5.30 18.61
C ALA A 225 26.52 -3.84 18.31
N THR A 226 26.05 -3.31 17.18
CA THR A 226 26.35 -1.94 16.74
C THR A 226 25.07 -1.22 16.32
N LEU A 227 24.83 -0.03 16.86
CA LEU A 227 23.79 0.88 16.38
C LEU A 227 24.41 1.83 15.34
N LEU A 228 23.79 1.90 14.16
CA LEU A 228 24.26 2.65 13.01
C LEU A 228 23.24 3.70 12.59
N ASP A 229 23.72 4.91 12.32
CA ASP A 229 23.02 6.00 11.65
C ASP A 229 23.62 6.18 10.25
N GLY A 230 23.00 5.56 9.24
CA GLY A 230 23.62 5.40 7.93
C GLY A 230 24.88 4.53 8.02
N THR A 231 26.05 5.15 7.85
CA THR A 231 27.38 4.53 8.02
C THR A 231 28.05 4.90 9.33
N ARG A 232 27.50 5.87 10.09
CA ARG A 232 28.06 6.34 11.36
C ARG A 232 27.72 5.36 12.47
N VAL A 233 28.72 4.93 13.23
CA VAL A 233 28.52 4.17 14.48
C VAL A 233 28.06 5.13 15.58
N VAL A 234 26.86 4.88 16.12
CA VAL A 234 26.31 5.62 17.26
C VAL A 234 26.83 5.02 18.57
N THR A 235 26.74 3.70 18.71
CA THR A 235 27.30 2.94 19.82
C THR A 235 27.65 1.53 19.38
N ARG A 236 28.52 0.86 20.14
CA ARG A 236 28.91 -0.52 19.95
C ARG A 236 29.11 -1.17 21.32
N GLN A 237 28.62 -2.40 21.46
CA GLN A 237 28.93 -3.27 22.59
C GLN A 237 29.38 -4.65 22.11
N SER A 238 30.16 -5.33 22.94
CA SER A 238 30.64 -6.69 22.67
C SER A 238 30.38 -7.61 23.85
N LEU A 239 29.97 -8.83 23.56
CA LEU A 239 29.81 -9.94 24.50
C LEU A 239 30.69 -11.09 24.04
N LYS A 240 31.33 -11.79 24.99
CA LYS A 240 32.01 -13.07 24.73
C LYS A 240 31.18 -14.20 25.29
N THR A 241 31.00 -15.27 24.53
CA THR A 241 30.26 -16.46 24.97
C THR A 241 31.22 -17.58 25.33
N ALA A 242 30.86 -18.40 26.33
CA ALA A 242 31.51 -19.69 26.54
C ALA A 242 31.23 -20.65 25.35
N ALA A 243 31.74 -21.88 25.41
CA ALA A 243 31.38 -22.94 24.46
C ALA A 243 29.85 -23.12 24.40
N ILE A 244 29.30 -23.24 23.19
CA ILE A 244 27.85 -23.37 22.97
C ILE A 244 27.60 -24.68 22.20
N PRO A 245 27.00 -25.70 22.85
CA PRO A 245 26.54 -26.90 22.15
C PRO A 245 25.15 -26.66 21.55
N GLY A 246 25.10 -26.22 20.30
CA GLY A 246 23.87 -26.06 19.52
C GLY A 246 23.21 -24.68 19.63
N LYS A 247 21.90 -24.66 19.89
CA LYS A 247 21.12 -23.42 19.90
C LYS A 247 21.06 -22.82 21.30
N ALA A 248 21.48 -21.58 21.46
CA ALA A 248 21.40 -20.84 22.72
C ALA A 248 20.79 -19.44 22.50
N PRO A 249 19.88 -18.97 23.37
CA PRO A 249 19.41 -17.59 23.33
C PRO A 249 20.53 -16.64 23.79
N VAL A 250 20.63 -15.48 23.14
CA VAL A 250 21.55 -14.40 23.49
C VAL A 250 20.76 -13.12 23.69
N GLU A 251 21.02 -12.44 24.80
CA GLU A 251 20.47 -11.12 25.10
C GLU A 251 21.60 -10.09 25.25
N MET A 252 21.39 -8.90 24.69
CA MET A 252 22.29 -7.76 24.80
C MET A 252 21.47 -6.48 24.96
N VAL A 253 22.07 -5.44 25.53
CA VAL A 253 21.45 -4.12 25.64
C VAL A 253 22.40 -3.09 25.06
N LEU A 254 21.94 -2.25 24.14
CA LEU A 254 22.64 -1.01 23.79
C LEU A 254 22.02 0.11 24.60
N ASP A 255 22.75 0.63 25.58
CA ASP A 255 22.31 1.68 26.49
C ASP A 255 23.14 2.97 26.34
N GLU A 256 22.89 3.92 27.25
CA GLU A 256 23.49 5.27 27.27
C GLU A 256 23.39 6.03 25.95
N LEU A 257 22.36 5.72 25.15
CA LEU A 257 22.16 6.35 23.86
C LEU A 257 21.85 7.84 24.06
N THR A 258 22.53 8.70 23.31
CA THR A 258 22.30 10.15 23.34
C THR A 258 22.15 10.68 21.91
N GLY A 259 21.44 11.82 21.76
CA GLY A 259 21.22 12.43 20.45
C GLY A 259 20.40 11.57 19.48
N ILE A 260 19.58 10.65 20.02
CA ILE A 260 18.63 9.87 19.22
C ILE A 260 17.51 10.77 18.74
N VAL A 261 17.22 10.69 17.44
CA VAL A 261 16.10 11.38 16.81
C VAL A 261 14.96 10.38 16.66
N LEU A 262 13.79 10.75 17.17
CA LEU A 262 12.61 9.89 17.10
C LEU A 262 12.12 9.75 15.66
N TRP A 263 11.63 8.55 15.33
CA TRP A 263 10.81 8.32 14.16
C TRP A 263 9.44 8.97 14.38
N ASP A 264 8.99 9.73 13.39
CA ASP A 264 7.72 10.45 13.41
C ASP A 264 7.13 10.50 11.99
N VAL A 265 5.82 10.73 11.85
CA VAL A 265 5.17 10.86 10.53
C VAL A 265 5.70 12.06 9.72
N ASP A 266 6.24 13.07 10.39
CA ASP A 266 6.85 14.25 9.76
C ASP A 266 8.39 14.15 9.67
N ASN A 267 9.00 13.28 10.46
CA ASN A 267 10.44 13.03 10.46
C ASN A 267 10.73 11.53 10.67
N PRO A 268 10.62 10.70 9.61
CA PRO A 268 10.73 9.24 9.72
C PRO A 268 12.19 8.77 9.86
N LYS A 269 12.84 9.13 10.98
CA LYS A 269 14.23 8.75 11.24
C LYS A 269 14.38 7.24 11.46
N LEU A 270 15.24 6.62 10.66
CA LEU A 270 15.57 5.19 10.76
C LEU A 270 17.04 4.98 11.15
N TYR A 271 17.27 3.91 11.89
CA TYR A 271 18.59 3.42 12.29
C TYR A 271 18.74 1.95 11.91
N ARG A 272 19.95 1.39 12.03
CA ARG A 272 20.22 -0.02 11.82
C ARG A 272 20.94 -0.61 13.03
N VAL A 273 20.40 -1.69 13.57
CA VAL A 273 21.12 -2.53 14.54
C VAL A 273 21.81 -3.64 13.76
N GLN A 274 23.12 -3.76 13.91
CA GLN A 274 23.91 -4.83 13.32
C GLN A 274 24.46 -5.73 14.43
N ILE A 275 24.31 -7.03 14.25
CA ILE A 275 24.97 -8.07 15.03
C ILE A 275 26.02 -8.74 14.14
N ALA A 276 27.23 -8.89 14.64
CA ALA A 276 28.30 -9.63 13.99
C ALA A 276 28.89 -10.64 14.97
N ILE A 277 29.11 -11.87 14.50
CA ILE A 277 29.75 -12.93 15.28
C ILE A 277 31.16 -13.15 14.73
N PHE A 278 32.12 -13.23 15.63
CA PHE A 278 33.52 -13.50 15.34
C PHE A 278 33.97 -14.79 16.03
N HIS A 279 34.67 -15.63 15.27
CA HIS A 279 35.44 -16.76 15.81
C HIS A 279 36.93 -16.39 15.66
N GLY A 280 37.56 -16.03 16.78
CA GLY A 280 38.88 -15.38 16.75
C GLY A 280 38.80 -14.02 16.05
N GLN A 281 39.56 -13.81 14.97
CA GLN A 281 39.55 -12.57 14.18
C GLN A 281 38.63 -12.65 12.95
N GLN A 282 38.03 -13.81 12.67
CA GLN A 282 37.21 -14.02 11.49
C GLN A 282 35.73 -13.76 11.81
N GLN A 283 35.09 -12.86 11.06
CA GLN A 283 33.64 -12.70 11.09
C GLN A 283 32.97 -13.91 10.42
N VAL A 284 32.14 -14.64 11.17
CA VAL A 284 31.49 -15.88 10.72
C VAL A 284 30.01 -15.71 10.36
N ASP A 285 29.33 -14.73 10.95
CA ASP A 285 27.98 -14.32 10.54
C ASP A 285 27.73 -12.84 10.84
N THR A 286 26.80 -12.23 10.12
CA THR A 286 26.27 -10.90 10.44
C THR A 286 24.81 -10.76 10.04
N GLN A 287 24.04 -10.10 10.89
CA GLN A 287 22.67 -9.71 10.60
C GLN A 287 22.44 -8.25 10.92
N SER A 288 21.50 -7.65 10.20
CA SER A 288 21.11 -6.28 10.41
C SER A 288 19.59 -6.17 10.41
N LEU A 289 19.08 -5.33 11.29
CA LEU A 289 17.67 -5.02 11.42
C LEU A 289 17.51 -3.50 11.38
N ARG A 290 16.62 -3.01 10.50
CA ARG A 290 16.22 -1.60 10.50
C ARG A 290 15.25 -1.37 11.66
N ILE A 291 15.43 -0.26 12.37
CA ILE A 291 14.58 0.14 13.50
C ILE A 291 14.29 1.64 13.44
N GLY A 292 13.28 2.08 14.19
CA GLY A 292 13.02 3.48 14.49
C GLY A 292 12.65 3.64 15.97
N PHE A 293 13.08 4.75 16.58
CA PHE A 293 12.75 5.05 17.97
C PHE A 293 11.45 5.84 18.02
N ARG A 294 10.37 5.27 18.52
CA ARG A 294 9.11 6.00 18.68
C ARG A 294 8.22 5.41 19.75
N ASP A 295 7.41 6.27 20.34
CA ASP A 295 6.34 5.89 21.26
C ASP A 295 5.00 6.06 20.53
N ALA A 296 4.16 5.03 20.48
CA ALA A 296 2.83 5.11 19.87
C ALA A 296 1.80 4.49 20.80
N GLN A 297 0.83 5.28 21.25
CA GLN A 297 -0.11 4.88 22.29
C GLN A 297 -1.53 5.34 21.96
N PHE A 298 -2.47 4.41 21.97
CA PHE A 298 -3.89 4.70 22.06
C PHE A 298 -4.29 4.80 23.53
N LYS A 299 -4.85 5.95 23.89
CA LYS A 299 -5.40 6.26 25.22
C LYS A 299 -6.91 6.43 25.09
N LEU A 300 -7.60 6.49 26.23
CA LEU A 300 -9.06 6.70 26.27
C LEU A 300 -9.50 7.99 25.56
N ASP A 301 -8.62 8.97 25.46
CA ASP A 301 -8.89 10.23 24.78
C ASP A 301 -8.26 10.32 23.38
N GLY A 302 -7.75 9.24 22.79
CA GLY A 302 -7.28 9.21 21.39
C GLY A 302 -5.84 8.69 21.22
N PHE A 303 -5.29 8.88 20.03
CA PHE A 303 -3.95 8.38 19.67
C PHE A 303 -2.85 9.42 19.90
N TYR A 304 -1.70 8.96 20.39
CA TYR A 304 -0.51 9.73 20.69
C TYR A 304 0.70 9.11 19.99
N LEU A 305 1.49 9.95 19.31
CA LEU A 305 2.79 9.59 18.75
C LEU A 305 3.83 10.47 19.43
N ASN A 306 4.88 9.89 20.02
CA ASN A 306 5.96 10.61 20.69
C ASN A 306 5.45 11.63 21.73
N GLY A 307 4.41 11.26 22.48
CA GLY A 307 3.78 12.12 23.51
C GLY A 307 2.85 13.22 22.98
N ARG A 308 2.78 13.46 21.66
CA ARG A 308 1.83 14.43 21.04
C ARG A 308 0.59 13.71 20.54
N LYS A 309 -0.59 14.28 20.83
CA LYS A 309 -1.86 13.77 20.30
C LYS A 309 -1.87 13.93 18.78
N LEU A 310 -2.21 12.86 18.07
CA LEU A 310 -2.29 12.83 16.61
C LEU A 310 -3.61 12.21 16.20
N ARG A 311 -4.43 12.95 15.45
CA ARG A 311 -5.62 12.39 14.83
C ARG A 311 -5.22 11.52 13.64
N LEU A 312 -5.70 10.28 13.66
CA LEU A 312 -5.57 9.33 12.57
C LEU A 312 -6.42 9.77 11.37
N PHE A 313 -5.78 9.88 10.22
CA PHE A 313 -6.36 10.28 8.95
C PHE A 313 -5.86 9.29 7.89
N GLY A 314 -6.69 8.32 7.53
CA GLY A 314 -6.24 7.19 6.74
C GLY A 314 -7.29 6.57 5.84
N LEU A 315 -6.83 5.58 5.07
CA LEU A 315 -7.61 4.79 4.14
C LEU A 315 -7.22 3.31 4.25
N ASN A 316 -8.17 2.42 3.98
CA ASN A 316 -7.91 0.99 3.78
C ASN A 316 -7.26 0.75 2.41
N ARG A 317 -6.35 -0.23 2.31
CA ARG A 317 -5.61 -0.54 1.08
C ARG A 317 -5.53 -2.05 0.84
N HIS A 318 -5.99 -2.49 -0.32
CA HIS A 318 -5.66 -3.82 -0.87
C HIS A 318 -4.39 -3.79 -1.72
N GLU A 319 -3.70 -4.92 -1.80
CA GLU A 319 -2.51 -5.12 -2.66
C GLU A 319 -2.83 -5.65 -4.07
N LEU A 320 -4.10 -5.62 -4.47
CA LEU A 320 -4.50 -6.08 -5.80
C LEU A 320 -4.26 -4.99 -6.86
N PHE A 321 -3.51 -5.36 -7.90
CA PHE A 321 -3.29 -4.54 -9.07
C PHE A 321 -3.94 -5.17 -10.32
N PRO A 322 -4.42 -4.35 -11.28
CA PRO A 322 -4.91 -4.86 -12.56
C PRO A 322 -3.80 -5.66 -13.25
N TYR A 323 -4.18 -6.70 -13.99
CA TYR A 323 -3.31 -7.59 -14.78
C TYR A 323 -2.38 -8.54 -14.01
N VAL A 324 -1.90 -8.14 -12.84
CA VAL A 324 -0.88 -8.91 -12.10
C VAL A 324 -1.38 -9.47 -10.77
N GLY A 325 -2.56 -9.08 -10.30
CA GLY A 325 -3.09 -9.53 -9.02
C GLY A 325 -2.13 -9.15 -7.88
N PHE A 326 -1.69 -10.15 -7.12
CA PHE A 326 -0.69 -10.01 -6.06
C PHE A 326 0.76 -10.01 -6.56
N ALA A 327 1.02 -10.33 -7.84
CA ALA A 327 2.37 -10.42 -8.40
C ALA A 327 2.92 -9.08 -8.93
N ALA A 328 2.48 -7.97 -8.34
CA ALA A 328 2.98 -6.63 -8.68
C ALA A 328 4.41 -6.42 -8.17
N SER A 329 5.15 -5.51 -8.80
CA SER A 329 6.56 -5.24 -8.46
C SER A 329 6.70 -4.52 -7.12
N GLU A 330 7.89 -4.63 -6.51
CA GLU A 330 8.24 -3.83 -5.32
C GLU A 330 7.98 -2.34 -5.57
N ARG A 331 8.28 -1.84 -6.78
CA ARG A 331 8.06 -0.44 -7.15
C ARG A 331 6.59 -0.03 -7.08
N ALA A 332 5.68 -0.89 -7.54
CA ALA A 332 4.24 -0.66 -7.43
C ALA A 332 3.78 -0.59 -5.96
N MET A 333 4.35 -1.40 -5.07
CA MET A 333 4.06 -1.35 -3.64
C MET A 333 4.48 -0.03 -3.01
N ARG A 334 5.71 0.41 -3.30
CA ARG A 334 6.23 1.69 -2.79
C ARG A 334 5.45 2.88 -3.32
N PHE A 335 4.97 2.77 -4.55
CA PHE A 335 4.12 3.78 -5.17
C PHE A 335 2.77 3.95 -4.46
N ASP A 336 2.10 2.86 -4.06
CA ASP A 336 0.87 2.93 -3.26
C ASP A 336 1.15 3.66 -1.92
N ALA A 337 2.23 3.32 -1.20
CA ALA A 337 2.61 3.97 0.06
C ALA A 337 2.89 5.47 -0.12
N HIS A 338 3.63 5.85 -1.17
CA HIS A 338 3.89 7.25 -1.50
C HIS A 338 2.59 8.00 -1.84
N SER A 339 1.72 7.37 -2.63
CA SER A 339 0.44 7.97 -3.02
C SER A 339 -0.45 8.24 -1.80
N LEU A 340 -0.51 7.29 -0.86
CA LEU A 340 -1.22 7.47 0.41
C LEU A 340 -0.64 8.62 1.22
N ARG A 341 0.68 8.62 1.48
CA ARG A 341 1.32 9.60 2.37
C ARG A 341 1.36 11.02 1.82
N HIS A 342 1.73 11.18 0.55
CA HIS A 342 2.07 12.50 -0.03
C HIS A 342 0.98 13.05 -0.96
N SER A 343 0.25 12.19 -1.67
CA SER A 343 -0.85 12.66 -2.52
C SER A 343 -2.12 12.82 -1.69
N LEU A 344 -2.55 11.74 -1.01
CA LEU A 344 -3.79 11.68 -0.23
C LEU A 344 -3.63 12.19 1.21
N ASN A 345 -2.42 12.59 1.61
CA ASN A 345 -2.09 13.15 2.92
C ASN A 345 -2.43 12.22 4.09
N CYS A 346 -2.51 10.91 3.86
CA CYS A 346 -2.77 9.95 4.92
C CYS A 346 -1.58 9.89 5.88
N ASN A 347 -1.85 9.84 7.18
CA ASN A 347 -0.86 9.58 8.21
C ASN A 347 -0.93 8.14 8.75
N ILE A 348 -1.98 7.40 8.41
CA ILE A 348 -2.13 5.96 8.69
C ILE A 348 -2.76 5.23 7.50
N VAL A 349 -2.43 3.94 7.35
CA VAL A 349 -3.07 3.01 6.42
C VAL A 349 -3.42 1.72 7.15
N ARG A 350 -4.55 1.09 6.76
CA ARG A 350 -4.91 -0.27 7.18
C ARG A 350 -4.68 -1.27 6.06
N CYS A 351 -3.93 -2.33 6.36
CA CYS A 351 -3.62 -3.42 5.45
C CYS A 351 -4.79 -4.41 5.29
N SER A 352 -5.89 -3.95 4.69
CA SER A 352 -7.10 -4.75 4.49
C SER A 352 -6.86 -5.92 3.51
N HIS A 353 -7.09 -7.19 3.85
CA HIS A 353 -7.33 -7.75 5.18
C HIS A 353 -6.38 -8.94 5.39
N TYR A 354 -5.07 -8.64 5.31
CA TYR A 354 -3.98 -9.60 5.33
C TYR A 354 -2.62 -8.89 5.46
N PRO A 355 -1.56 -9.59 5.91
CA PRO A 355 -0.21 -9.09 5.89
C PRO A 355 0.22 -8.73 4.47
N GLN A 356 0.86 -7.57 4.30
CA GLN A 356 1.18 -7.04 2.97
C GLN A 356 2.66 -7.21 2.61
N SER A 357 3.04 -6.79 1.40
CA SER A 357 4.42 -6.82 0.96
C SER A 357 5.34 -6.05 1.90
N THR A 358 6.47 -6.64 2.27
CA THR A 358 7.54 -5.94 3.01
C THR A 358 8.05 -4.71 2.25
N ALA A 359 7.95 -4.67 0.92
CA ALA A 359 8.30 -3.47 0.15
C ALA A 359 7.35 -2.30 0.42
N PHE A 360 6.07 -2.58 0.72
CA PHE A 360 5.08 -1.58 1.16
C PHE A 360 5.38 -1.10 2.59
N LEU A 361 5.60 -2.04 3.52
CA LEU A 361 5.92 -1.73 4.92
C LEU A 361 7.25 -0.96 5.04
N ASP A 362 8.24 -1.33 4.23
CA ASP A 362 9.51 -0.61 4.12
C ASP A 362 9.31 0.84 3.68
N ALA A 363 8.44 1.07 2.68
CA ALA A 363 8.11 2.42 2.27
C ALA A 363 7.36 3.18 3.36
N CYS A 364 6.47 2.52 4.11
CA CYS A 364 5.76 3.17 5.21
C CYS A 364 6.72 3.65 6.31
N ASP A 365 7.73 2.86 6.64
CA ASP A 365 8.81 3.24 7.56
C ASP A 365 9.56 4.49 7.07
N GLU A 366 9.89 4.53 5.78
CA GLU A 366 10.70 5.61 5.18
C GLU A 366 9.92 6.90 4.95
N LEU A 367 8.61 6.80 4.74
CA LEU A 367 7.75 7.93 4.39
C LEU A 367 7.03 8.54 5.60
N GLY A 368 7.10 7.89 6.77
CA GLY A 368 6.35 8.33 7.93
C GLY A 368 4.85 8.09 7.77
N LEU A 369 4.48 6.88 7.35
CA LEU A 369 3.09 6.43 7.24
C LEU A 369 2.85 5.35 8.29
N LEU A 370 1.95 5.60 9.26
CA LEU A 370 1.59 4.60 10.27
C LEU A 370 0.82 3.44 9.62
N VAL A 371 0.94 2.25 10.20
CA VAL A 371 0.31 1.03 9.67
C VAL A 371 -0.49 0.33 10.77
N TRP A 372 -1.71 -0.07 10.40
CA TRP A 372 -2.45 -1.15 11.04
C TRP A 372 -2.35 -2.38 10.13
N GLU A 373 -1.61 -3.39 10.58
CA GLU A 373 -1.48 -4.67 9.89
C GLU A 373 -2.29 -5.77 10.58
N GLU A 374 -2.95 -6.64 9.82
CA GLU A 374 -3.89 -7.64 10.35
C GLU A 374 -3.76 -9.00 9.68
N ILE A 375 -4.18 -10.05 10.40
CA ILE A 375 -4.16 -11.43 9.91
C ILE A 375 -5.12 -11.65 8.72
N PRO A 376 -4.85 -12.62 7.83
CA PRO A 376 -5.73 -12.92 6.70
C PRO A 376 -7.14 -13.30 7.15
N GLY A 377 -8.16 -12.57 6.71
CA GLY A 377 -9.54 -12.92 7.07
C GLY A 377 -10.62 -12.01 6.48
N TRP A 378 -11.80 -12.58 6.25
CA TRP A 378 -13.01 -11.80 5.93
C TRP A 378 -14.25 -12.56 6.41
N GLN A 379 -14.84 -12.09 7.52
CA GLN A 379 -16.06 -12.54 8.21
C GLN A 379 -16.10 -14.00 8.69
N TYR A 380 -15.77 -14.95 7.82
CA TYR A 380 -15.83 -16.38 8.08
C TYR A 380 -14.79 -16.82 9.10
N ILE A 381 -15.23 -17.65 10.05
CA ILE A 381 -14.38 -18.42 10.96
C ILE A 381 -14.66 -19.89 10.69
N GLY A 382 -13.61 -20.64 10.36
CA GLY A 382 -13.70 -22.07 10.06
C GLY A 382 -13.63 -22.95 11.31
N ASP A 383 -13.33 -24.22 11.07
CA ASP A 383 -13.16 -25.22 12.13
C ASP A 383 -11.88 -25.01 12.96
N GLN A 384 -11.56 -25.95 13.84
CA GLN A 384 -10.38 -25.84 14.70
C GLN A 384 -9.08 -25.75 13.90
N SER A 385 -8.95 -26.47 12.79
CA SER A 385 -7.74 -26.47 11.97
C SER A 385 -7.55 -25.12 11.26
N TRP A 386 -8.65 -24.52 10.79
CA TRP A 386 -8.67 -23.18 10.22
C TRP A 386 -8.27 -22.13 11.26
N GLN A 387 -8.81 -22.26 12.48
CA GLN A 387 -8.49 -21.38 13.61
C GLN A 387 -7.03 -21.50 14.04
N ASP A 388 -6.45 -22.70 14.01
CA ASP A 388 -5.04 -22.92 14.32
C ASP A 388 -4.14 -22.23 13.29
N ILE A 389 -4.52 -22.24 12.01
CA ILE A 389 -3.84 -21.46 10.96
C ILE A 389 -3.96 -19.96 11.23
N ALA A 390 -5.11 -19.45 11.67
CA ALA A 390 -5.27 -18.03 12.01
C ALA A 390 -4.36 -17.59 13.19
N VAL A 391 -4.20 -18.45 14.20
CA VAL A 391 -3.23 -18.21 15.30
C VAL A 391 -1.80 -18.26 14.77
N HIS A 392 -1.46 -19.25 13.94
CA HIS A 392 -0.14 -19.32 13.30
C HIS A 392 0.16 -18.09 12.44
N ASN A 393 -0.81 -17.61 11.66
CA ASN A 393 -0.70 -16.37 10.88
C ASN A 393 -0.45 -15.15 11.78
N THR A 394 -1.04 -15.10 12.98
CA THR A 394 -0.77 -14.04 13.96
C THR A 394 0.70 -14.07 14.38
N GLU A 395 1.22 -15.27 14.68
CA GLU A 395 2.62 -15.42 15.08
C GLU A 395 3.60 -15.03 13.98
N GLU A 396 3.40 -15.54 12.77
CA GLU A 396 4.32 -15.31 11.66
C GLU A 396 4.29 -13.87 11.16
N MET A 397 3.12 -13.22 11.12
CA MET A 397 3.00 -11.78 10.83
C MET A 397 3.84 -10.97 11.81
N ILE A 398 3.65 -11.16 13.11
CA ILE A 398 4.35 -10.37 14.13
C ILE A 398 5.86 -10.68 14.12
N ARG A 399 6.27 -11.94 13.95
CA ARG A 399 7.69 -12.30 13.85
C ARG A 399 8.36 -11.61 12.67
N ARG A 400 7.70 -11.57 11.50
CA ARG A 400 8.18 -10.93 10.29
C ARG A 400 8.29 -9.41 10.50
N ASP A 401 7.27 -8.79 11.08
CA ASP A 401 7.03 -7.36 10.89
C ASP A 401 7.22 -6.48 12.14
N ARG A 402 7.40 -7.05 13.35
CA ARG A 402 7.57 -6.30 14.63
C ARG A 402 8.74 -5.32 14.69
N HIS A 403 9.63 -5.32 13.71
CA HIS A 403 10.73 -4.38 13.62
C HIS A 403 10.36 -3.06 12.92
N HIS A 404 9.26 -3.03 12.17
CA HIS A 404 8.77 -1.84 11.48
C HIS A 404 8.29 -0.78 12.47
N PRO A 405 8.92 0.42 12.55
CA PRO A 405 8.37 1.53 13.30
C PRO A 405 7.03 2.01 12.72
N SER A 406 6.74 1.81 11.43
CA SER A 406 5.44 2.22 10.88
C SER A 406 4.24 1.51 11.54
N ILE A 407 4.37 0.23 11.90
CA ILE A 407 3.27 -0.56 12.45
C ILE A 407 2.99 -0.18 13.90
N VAL A 408 1.84 0.43 14.18
CA VAL A 408 1.45 0.87 15.52
C VAL A 408 0.39 0.00 16.18
N ILE A 409 -0.25 -0.89 15.42
CA ILE A 409 -1.32 -1.74 15.93
C ILE A 409 -1.45 -3.04 15.12
N TRP A 410 -1.71 -4.13 15.83
CA TRP A 410 -1.92 -5.46 15.26
C TRP A 410 -3.41 -5.83 15.23
N GLY A 411 -3.95 -6.15 14.06
CA GLY A 411 -5.27 -6.76 13.91
C GLY A 411 -5.20 -8.25 14.22
N THR A 412 -5.69 -8.63 15.40
CA THR A 412 -5.68 -10.02 15.90
C THR A 412 -7.04 -10.70 15.80
N ARG A 413 -8.03 -10.03 15.19
CA ARG A 413 -9.35 -10.59 14.89
C ARG A 413 -9.52 -10.72 13.39
N ILE A 414 -10.35 -11.68 12.97
CA ILE A 414 -10.78 -11.80 11.58
C ILE A 414 -11.65 -10.58 11.26
N ASN A 415 -11.40 -9.91 10.12
CA ASN A 415 -12.16 -8.72 9.73
C ASN A 415 -13.67 -9.00 9.75
N GLU A 416 -14.46 -8.13 10.41
CA GLU A 416 -15.92 -8.16 10.44
C GLU A 416 -16.58 -9.48 10.91
N SER A 417 -15.84 -10.35 11.60
CA SER A 417 -16.37 -11.66 12.03
C SER A 417 -17.33 -11.56 13.23
N ALA A 418 -18.00 -12.68 13.51
CA ALA A 418 -18.66 -12.88 14.78
C ALA A 418 -17.64 -12.90 15.94
N ASN A 419 -18.13 -12.66 17.16
CA ASN A 419 -17.31 -12.81 18.35
C ASN A 419 -16.94 -14.30 18.57
N ASP A 420 -15.65 -14.58 18.70
CA ASP A 420 -15.12 -15.89 19.11
C ASP A 420 -14.08 -15.69 20.23
N PRO A 421 -14.51 -15.70 21.50
CA PRO A 421 -13.62 -15.46 22.62
C PRO A 421 -12.46 -16.45 22.73
N ALA A 422 -12.64 -17.71 22.30
CA ALA A 422 -11.62 -18.75 22.40
C ALA A 422 -10.50 -18.50 21.37
N LEU A 423 -10.85 -18.27 20.11
CA LEU A 423 -9.90 -17.90 19.07
C LEU A 423 -9.15 -16.62 19.42
N TYR A 424 -9.88 -15.56 19.78
CA TYR A 424 -9.25 -14.25 19.98
C TYR A 424 -8.41 -14.16 21.25
N THR A 425 -8.68 -14.99 22.25
CA THR A 425 -7.74 -15.15 23.38
C THR A 425 -6.39 -15.66 22.90
N ARG A 426 -6.38 -16.69 22.06
CA ARG A 426 -5.15 -17.28 21.53
C ARG A 426 -4.37 -16.31 20.63
N THR A 427 -5.05 -15.58 19.74
CA THR A 427 -4.37 -14.61 18.86
C THR A 427 -3.81 -13.42 19.66
N ARG A 428 -4.54 -12.91 20.66
CA ARG A 428 -4.03 -11.85 21.56
C ARG A 428 -2.83 -12.32 22.38
N GLU A 429 -2.89 -13.52 22.95
CA GLU A 429 -1.78 -14.09 23.72
C GLU A 429 -0.53 -14.28 22.85
N ALA A 430 -0.70 -14.77 21.61
CA ALA A 430 0.37 -14.84 20.63
C ALA A 430 0.99 -13.46 20.37
N ALA A 431 0.15 -12.43 20.17
CA ALA A 431 0.63 -11.07 19.94
C ALA A 431 1.38 -10.49 21.13
N LYS A 432 0.82 -10.58 22.35
CA LYS A 432 1.46 -10.08 23.58
C LYS A 432 2.76 -10.82 23.89
N ARG A 433 2.85 -12.11 23.60
CA ARG A 433 4.08 -12.90 23.77
C ARG A 433 5.19 -12.47 22.81
N LEU A 434 4.85 -12.11 21.57
CA LEU A 434 5.82 -11.82 20.51
C LEU A 434 6.22 -10.35 20.42
N ASP A 435 5.33 -9.45 20.81
CA ASP A 435 5.50 -8.00 20.73
C ASP A 435 4.64 -7.26 21.78
N PRO A 436 5.00 -7.33 23.08
CA PRO A 436 4.20 -6.76 24.16
C PRO A 436 4.09 -5.23 24.11
N GLY A 437 4.97 -4.55 23.36
CA GLY A 437 5.01 -3.09 23.25
C GLY A 437 4.00 -2.49 22.28
N ARG A 438 3.35 -3.30 21.44
CA ARG A 438 2.30 -2.83 20.51
C ARG A 438 0.91 -3.27 20.96
N GLN A 439 -0.06 -2.45 20.58
CA GLN A 439 -1.47 -2.66 20.91
C GLN A 439 -2.14 -3.61 19.90
N THR A 440 -3.15 -4.34 20.36
CA THR A 440 -4.00 -5.20 19.53
C THR A 440 -5.36 -4.57 19.26
N SER A 441 -5.96 -4.96 18.13
CA SER A 441 -7.28 -4.52 17.69
C SER A 441 -7.90 -5.53 16.73
N GLY A 442 -9.02 -5.16 16.12
CA GLY A 442 -9.79 -5.90 15.13
C GLY A 442 -11.05 -5.11 14.79
N SER A 443 -11.48 -5.18 13.53
CA SER A 443 -12.68 -4.44 13.12
C SER A 443 -13.95 -5.07 13.70
N MET A 444 -14.90 -4.22 14.06
CA MET A 444 -16.18 -4.59 14.64
C MET A 444 -17.32 -4.06 13.78
N THR A 445 -18.28 -4.94 13.48
CA THR A 445 -19.55 -4.56 12.84
C THR A 445 -20.62 -4.23 13.88
N PRO A 446 -21.75 -3.61 13.49
CA PRO A 446 -22.90 -3.41 14.38
C PRO A 446 -23.40 -4.71 15.05
N ALA A 447 -23.23 -5.87 14.42
CA ALA A 447 -23.62 -7.16 15.00
C ALA A 447 -22.68 -7.56 16.14
N SER A 448 -21.37 -7.61 15.89
CA SER A 448 -20.35 -7.96 16.88
C SER A 448 -20.21 -6.94 18.01
N ARG A 449 -20.64 -5.69 17.80
CA ARG A 449 -20.59 -4.61 18.79
C ARG A 449 -21.65 -4.74 19.91
N LYS A 450 -22.76 -5.45 19.69
CA LYS A 450 -23.91 -5.42 20.63
C LYS A 450 -23.58 -5.82 22.07
N ASP A 451 -22.64 -6.75 22.22
CA ASP A 451 -22.21 -7.35 23.47
C ASP A 451 -20.69 -7.15 23.69
N TRP A 452 -20.14 -6.07 23.14
CA TRP A 452 -18.70 -5.82 23.16
C TRP A 452 -18.09 -5.87 24.55
N GLN A 453 -18.80 -5.43 25.60
CA GLN A 453 -18.29 -5.49 26.98
C GLN A 453 -17.96 -6.91 27.45
N GLN A 454 -18.57 -7.93 26.84
CA GLN A 454 -18.37 -9.34 27.18
C GLN A 454 -17.29 -10.03 26.33
N HIS A 455 -17.03 -9.51 25.12
CA HIS A 455 -16.26 -10.24 24.10
C HIS A 455 -15.12 -9.44 23.48
N TRP A 456 -14.99 -8.16 23.84
CA TRP A 456 -13.89 -7.30 23.44
C TRP A 456 -12.81 -7.29 24.52
N HIS A 457 -11.62 -7.75 24.15
CA HIS A 457 -10.48 -7.84 25.07
C HIS A 457 -9.16 -7.38 24.43
N GLU A 458 -9.24 -6.84 23.21
CA GLU A 458 -8.15 -6.16 22.53
C GLU A 458 -7.96 -4.75 23.09
N ASP A 459 -6.79 -4.15 22.86
CA ASP A 459 -6.42 -2.86 23.47
C ASP A 459 -7.17 -1.64 22.89
N VAL A 460 -7.60 -1.70 21.63
CA VAL A 460 -8.20 -0.55 20.91
C VAL A 460 -9.45 -0.95 20.14
N PHE A 461 -10.61 -0.47 20.55
CA PHE A 461 -11.87 -0.73 19.88
C PHE A 461 -11.92 -0.05 18.51
N ALA A 462 -12.16 -0.82 17.46
CA ALA A 462 -12.17 -0.32 16.10
C ALA A 462 -13.49 -0.69 15.40
N PHE A 463 -14.23 0.32 14.93
CA PHE A 463 -15.61 0.15 14.46
C PHE A 463 -15.75 0.44 12.97
N ASP A 464 -16.48 -0.43 12.27
CA ASP A 464 -16.88 -0.25 10.88
C ASP A 464 -18.24 0.46 10.85
N ASP A 465 -18.21 1.78 10.68
CA ASP A 465 -19.39 2.62 10.82
C ASP A 465 -19.98 3.05 9.46
N TYR A 466 -20.93 2.25 8.99
CA TYR A 466 -21.66 2.48 7.75
C TYR A 466 -23.11 2.91 7.98
N HIS A 467 -23.49 3.47 9.13
CA HIS A 467 -24.88 3.86 9.35
C HIS A 467 -25.22 5.23 8.73
N ALA A 468 -26.49 5.41 8.36
CA ALA A 468 -27.00 6.68 7.86
C ALA A 468 -27.82 7.41 8.91
N GLU A 469 -27.58 8.72 9.03
CA GLU A 469 -28.42 9.63 9.77
C GLU A 469 -29.84 9.71 9.15
N PRO A 470 -30.86 10.18 9.89
CA PRO A 470 -32.21 10.35 9.36
C PRO A 470 -32.29 11.22 8.09
N ASP A 471 -31.38 12.18 7.93
CA ASP A 471 -31.29 13.07 6.77
C ASP A 471 -30.56 12.45 5.56
N GLY A 472 -30.09 11.20 5.68
CA GLY A 472 -29.37 10.48 4.63
C GLY A 472 -27.89 10.81 4.50
N SER A 473 -27.32 11.56 5.45
CA SER A 473 -25.88 11.84 5.53
C SER A 473 -25.12 10.77 6.33
N VAL A 474 -23.78 10.85 6.35
CA VAL A 474 -22.94 9.86 7.06
C VAL A 474 -23.14 9.89 8.58
N GLY A 475 -23.63 8.81 9.18
CA GLY A 475 -23.61 8.66 10.63
C GLY A 475 -22.22 8.30 11.14
N ILE A 476 -21.86 8.80 12.33
CA ILE A 476 -20.70 8.34 13.10
C ILE A 476 -21.10 8.30 14.57
N ASP A 477 -21.06 7.12 15.17
CA ASP A 477 -21.37 6.94 16.58
C ASP A 477 -20.29 7.57 17.49
N PRO A 478 -20.67 8.06 18.69
CA PRO A 478 -19.69 8.49 19.70
C PRO A 478 -18.77 7.35 20.12
N ALA A 479 -17.57 7.71 20.58
CA ALA A 479 -16.63 6.74 21.14
C ALA A 479 -17.24 6.02 22.35
N LEU A 480 -16.97 4.72 22.45
CA LEU A 480 -17.41 3.89 23.58
C LEU A 480 -16.63 4.25 24.85
N ASP A 481 -17.32 4.25 25.98
CA ASP A 481 -16.69 4.55 27.27
C ASP A 481 -15.77 3.42 27.73
N GLY A 482 -14.65 3.79 28.35
CA GLY A 482 -13.71 2.84 28.97
C GLY A 482 -12.76 2.14 28.02
N VAL A 483 -12.80 2.41 26.72
CA VAL A 483 -11.87 1.85 25.72
C VAL A 483 -11.32 2.93 24.78
N PRO A 484 -10.04 2.85 24.37
CA PRO A 484 -9.56 3.62 23.22
C PRO A 484 -10.35 3.25 21.97
N TYR A 485 -10.69 4.24 21.14
CA TYR A 485 -11.66 4.06 20.07
C TYR A 485 -11.20 4.69 18.75
N MET A 486 -11.45 4.01 17.63
CA MET A 486 -11.25 4.55 16.27
C MET A 486 -12.28 4.00 15.28
N ILE A 487 -12.44 4.69 14.15
CA ILE A 487 -13.23 4.20 13.01
C ILE A 487 -12.30 3.44 12.06
N ALA A 488 -12.54 2.14 11.93
CA ALA A 488 -11.76 1.23 11.09
C ALA A 488 -12.19 1.26 9.62
N GLU A 489 -13.48 1.54 9.39
CA GLU A 489 -14.08 1.72 8.08
C GLU A 489 -15.26 2.69 8.14
N ALA A 490 -15.44 3.45 7.06
CA ALA A 490 -16.61 4.29 6.82
C ALA A 490 -16.69 4.64 5.32
N VAL A 491 -17.84 5.16 4.89
CA VAL A 491 -18.16 5.59 3.52
C VAL A 491 -18.30 4.42 2.54
N GLY A 492 -17.19 3.82 2.10
CA GLY A 492 -17.19 2.65 1.21
C GLY A 492 -18.12 2.81 0.02
N GLN A 493 -18.85 1.76 -0.34
CA GLN A 493 -19.94 1.81 -1.34
C GLN A 493 -21.33 1.96 -0.71
N TYR A 494 -21.39 2.39 0.55
CA TYR A 494 -22.65 2.49 1.26
C TYR A 494 -23.49 3.64 0.71
N ALA A 495 -24.76 3.36 0.42
CA ALA A 495 -25.76 4.29 -0.05
C ALA A 495 -26.47 4.92 1.16
N TYR A 496 -25.85 5.95 1.76
CA TYR A 496 -26.37 6.64 2.96
C TYR A 496 -27.78 7.25 2.80
N GLY A 497 -28.21 7.51 1.56
CA GLY A 497 -29.59 7.91 1.25
C GLY A 497 -30.61 6.79 1.49
N THR A 498 -31.74 6.84 0.78
CA THR A 498 -32.89 5.96 1.04
C THR A 498 -32.61 4.46 0.90
N ALA A 499 -31.62 4.07 0.09
CA ALA A 499 -31.37 2.67 -0.25
C ALA A 499 -30.63 1.88 0.85
N LYS A 500 -29.83 2.55 1.70
CA LYS A 500 -29.13 1.99 2.87
C LYS A 500 -28.45 0.62 2.61
N ASN A 501 -27.73 0.51 1.49
CA ASN A 501 -27.08 -0.72 1.02
C ASN A 501 -25.71 -0.44 0.36
N PHE A 502 -24.94 -1.47 0.04
CA PHE A 502 -23.58 -1.34 -0.53
C PHE A 502 -23.51 -1.30 -2.07
N LEU A 503 -24.54 -0.78 -2.74
CA LEU A 503 -24.62 -0.80 -4.21
C LEU A 503 -24.24 0.54 -4.87
N ARG A 504 -23.85 1.57 -4.11
CA ARG A 504 -23.42 2.86 -4.67
C ARG A 504 -22.00 2.75 -5.22
N ARG A 505 -21.85 2.80 -6.55
CA ARG A 505 -20.59 2.56 -7.26
C ARG A 505 -19.99 3.87 -7.77
N TYR A 506 -18.83 4.26 -7.24
CA TYR A 506 -18.15 5.50 -7.63
C TYR A 506 -17.22 5.27 -8.82
N ARG A 507 -17.80 4.90 -9.97
CA ARG A 507 -17.07 4.69 -11.23
C ARG A 507 -16.81 6.01 -11.93
N ARG A 508 -15.71 6.12 -12.69
CA ARG A 508 -15.45 7.27 -13.56
C ARG A 508 -16.53 7.49 -14.62
N VAL A 509 -17.03 6.39 -15.20
CA VAL A 509 -18.14 6.37 -16.17
C VAL A 509 -19.50 6.55 -15.48
N GLY A 510 -19.55 6.50 -14.14
CA GLY A 510 -20.75 6.76 -13.38
C GLY A 510 -21.14 8.24 -13.41
N LYS A 511 -22.25 8.58 -12.77
CA LYS A 511 -22.71 9.97 -12.65
C LYS A 511 -21.63 10.78 -11.91
N PRO A 512 -21.18 11.94 -12.44
CA PRO A 512 -20.26 12.83 -11.73
C PRO A 512 -20.77 13.21 -10.33
N GLU A 513 -22.08 13.27 -10.17
CA GLU A 513 -22.78 13.61 -8.93
C GLU A 513 -22.55 12.58 -7.82
N ASP A 514 -22.50 11.29 -8.19
CA ASP A 514 -22.14 10.23 -7.24
C ASP A 514 -20.68 10.36 -6.81
N GLN A 515 -19.76 10.62 -7.73
CA GLN A 515 -18.35 10.80 -7.41
C GLN A 515 -18.11 12.06 -6.54
N ARG A 516 -18.84 13.15 -6.80
CA ARG A 516 -18.83 14.35 -5.95
C ARG A 516 -19.40 14.06 -4.56
N ALA A 517 -20.50 13.33 -4.49
CA ALA A 517 -21.07 12.92 -3.22
C ALA A 517 -20.09 12.07 -2.42
N GLN A 518 -19.28 11.20 -3.05
CA GLN A 518 -18.23 10.44 -2.36
C GLN A 518 -17.28 11.35 -1.57
N ALA A 519 -16.77 12.43 -2.20
CA ALA A 519 -15.86 13.37 -1.55
C ALA A 519 -16.52 14.04 -0.34
N LEU A 520 -17.79 14.46 -0.48
CA LEU A 520 -18.57 15.05 0.61
C LEU A 520 -18.84 14.05 1.74
N LEU A 521 -19.16 12.78 1.43
CA LEU A 521 -19.37 11.73 2.43
C LEU A 521 -18.09 11.48 3.24
N HIS A 522 -16.91 11.45 2.60
CA HIS A 522 -15.65 11.39 3.34
C HIS A 522 -15.43 12.62 4.22
N ALA A 523 -15.70 13.83 3.71
CA ALA A 523 -15.61 15.05 4.51
C ALA A 523 -16.55 15.01 5.73
N GLN A 524 -17.79 14.51 5.56
CA GLN A 524 -18.77 14.33 6.63
C GLN A 524 -18.30 13.32 7.68
N ALA A 525 -17.81 12.15 7.25
CA ALA A 525 -17.31 11.12 8.15
C ALA A 525 -16.19 11.65 9.05
N HIS A 526 -15.19 12.30 8.45
CA HIS A 526 -14.07 12.89 9.18
C HIS A 526 -14.51 14.05 10.08
N ASN A 527 -15.42 14.92 9.61
CA ASN A 527 -15.95 16.02 10.42
C ASN A 527 -16.74 15.53 11.66
N ARG A 528 -17.55 14.48 11.49
CA ARG A 528 -18.38 13.94 12.58
C ARG A 528 -17.57 13.13 13.59
N ALA A 529 -16.70 12.25 13.12
CA ALA A 529 -15.70 11.61 13.97
C ALA A 529 -14.87 12.67 14.70
N ALA A 530 -14.64 13.81 14.05
CA ALA A 530 -13.83 14.87 14.60
C ALA A 530 -14.42 15.58 15.83
N LYS A 531 -15.75 15.53 15.98
CA LYS A 531 -16.52 16.14 17.07
C LYS A 531 -16.25 15.49 18.43
N ASP A 532 -16.03 14.17 18.48
CA ASP A 532 -15.65 13.46 19.70
C ASP A 532 -14.11 13.42 19.82
N PRO A 533 -13.50 14.14 20.77
CA PRO A 533 -12.06 14.18 20.90
C PRO A 533 -11.45 12.85 21.38
N ARG A 534 -12.27 11.89 21.85
CA ARG A 534 -11.85 10.53 22.24
C ARG A 534 -11.67 9.61 21.04
N ASN A 535 -12.34 9.90 19.93
CA ASN A 535 -12.16 9.16 18.69
C ASN A 535 -10.78 9.49 18.10
N ALA A 536 -9.92 8.48 18.04
CA ALA A 536 -8.55 8.60 17.56
C ALA A 536 -8.48 9.01 16.09
N GLY A 537 -9.52 8.75 15.29
CA GLY A 537 -9.63 9.18 13.90
C GLY A 537 -10.32 8.16 13.00
N VAL A 538 -10.19 8.36 11.69
CA VAL A 538 -10.91 7.58 10.68
C VAL A 538 -9.95 6.99 9.67
N ILE A 539 -10.09 5.68 9.44
CA ILE A 539 -9.48 4.95 8.34
C ILE A 539 -10.60 4.55 7.38
N ALA A 540 -10.89 5.36 6.37
CA ALA A 540 -12.09 5.15 5.56
C ALA A 540 -11.92 4.01 4.53
N TRP A 541 -13.03 3.46 4.03
CA TRP A 541 -13.03 2.51 2.92
C TRP A 541 -13.25 3.25 1.60
N CYS A 542 -12.35 3.20 0.62
CA CYS A 542 -10.94 2.77 0.68
C CYS A 542 -10.09 3.62 -0.29
N ALA A 543 -8.78 3.36 -0.35
CA ALA A 543 -7.87 4.13 -1.19
C ALA A 543 -8.09 3.88 -2.69
N PHE A 544 -8.03 2.62 -3.11
CA PHE A 544 -8.02 2.21 -4.52
C PHE A 544 -9.16 1.24 -4.80
N ASP A 545 -9.79 1.34 -5.97
CA ASP A 545 -10.66 0.27 -6.45
C ASP A 545 -9.89 -1.04 -6.58
N TYR A 546 -10.57 -2.16 -6.36
CA TYR A 546 -9.95 -3.48 -6.31
C TYR A 546 -10.85 -4.53 -6.94
N ALA A 547 -10.26 -5.64 -7.39
CA ALA A 547 -11.01 -6.74 -7.97
C ALA A 547 -11.73 -7.52 -6.85
N SER A 548 -13.04 -7.72 -6.99
CA SER A 548 -13.87 -8.43 -6.02
C SER A 548 -15.03 -9.17 -6.71
N PRO A 549 -15.44 -10.35 -6.19
CA PRO A 549 -16.67 -11.00 -6.61
C PRO A 549 -17.94 -10.36 -6.02
N MET A 550 -17.81 -9.48 -5.02
CA MET A 550 -18.93 -8.94 -4.24
C MET A 550 -19.21 -7.47 -4.57
N ASN A 551 -20.48 -7.11 -4.73
CA ASN A 551 -20.96 -5.73 -5.01
C ASN A 551 -20.26 -5.01 -6.19
N ALA A 552 -19.57 -5.77 -7.03
CA ALA A 552 -18.69 -5.28 -8.07
C ALA A 552 -19.43 -4.91 -9.36
N TYR A 553 -18.80 -4.05 -10.16
CA TYR A 553 -19.14 -3.81 -11.55
C TYR A 553 -18.12 -4.52 -12.43
N ASN A 554 -18.57 -5.52 -13.20
CA ASN A 554 -17.70 -6.36 -14.04
C ASN A 554 -16.47 -6.87 -13.27
N GLY A 555 -16.63 -7.39 -12.05
CA GLY A 555 -15.54 -7.92 -11.22
C GLY A 555 -14.61 -6.87 -10.59
N VAL A 556 -14.90 -5.57 -10.72
CA VAL A 556 -14.19 -4.48 -10.01
C VAL A 556 -15.13 -3.84 -9.00
N LYS A 557 -14.73 -3.81 -7.74
CA LYS A 557 -15.42 -3.06 -6.71
C LYS A 557 -14.98 -1.60 -6.76
N CYS A 558 -15.93 -0.68 -6.68
CA CYS A 558 -15.67 0.75 -6.90
C CYS A 558 -15.87 1.67 -5.65
N PRO A 559 -15.31 1.37 -4.46
CA PRO A 559 -15.34 2.27 -3.31
C PRO A 559 -14.17 3.24 -3.27
N GLY A 560 -13.12 3.02 -4.08
CA GLY A 560 -11.88 3.76 -3.99
C GLY A 560 -12.08 5.23 -4.33
N VAL A 561 -11.43 6.12 -3.57
CA VAL A 561 -11.29 7.53 -3.98
C VAL A 561 -10.35 7.68 -5.17
N VAL A 562 -9.53 6.66 -5.42
CA VAL A 562 -8.66 6.46 -6.58
C VAL A 562 -9.12 5.20 -7.33
N ASP A 563 -9.04 5.18 -8.65
CA ASP A 563 -9.45 4.02 -9.44
C ASP A 563 -8.44 2.85 -9.40
N THR A 564 -8.79 1.75 -10.08
CA THR A 564 -7.98 0.51 -10.13
C THR A 564 -6.61 0.73 -10.74
N PHE A 565 -6.50 1.71 -11.67
CA PHE A 565 -5.27 2.11 -12.31
C PHE A 565 -4.44 3.05 -11.45
N ARG A 566 -4.86 3.38 -10.21
CA ARG A 566 -4.26 4.37 -9.32
C ARG A 566 -4.32 5.82 -9.88
N ILE A 567 -5.39 6.17 -10.59
CA ILE A 567 -5.65 7.54 -11.04
C ILE A 567 -6.77 8.13 -10.15
N PRO A 568 -6.60 9.33 -9.56
CA PRO A 568 -7.57 9.88 -8.60
C PRO A 568 -8.91 10.23 -9.27
N LYS A 569 -10.01 9.88 -8.60
CA LYS A 569 -11.37 10.27 -9.00
C LYS A 569 -11.75 11.59 -8.32
N LEU A 570 -12.94 12.11 -8.61
CA LEU A 570 -13.45 13.30 -7.91
C LEU A 570 -13.55 13.09 -6.39
N GLY A 571 -13.80 11.84 -5.95
CA GLY A 571 -13.79 11.45 -4.53
C GLY A 571 -12.48 11.76 -3.79
N ALA A 572 -11.34 11.78 -4.49
CA ALA A 572 -10.03 12.07 -3.90
C ALA A 572 -9.87 13.55 -3.52
N ALA A 573 -10.70 14.46 -4.05
CA ALA A 573 -10.57 15.90 -3.83
C ALA A 573 -10.53 16.28 -2.35
N PHE A 574 -11.31 15.60 -1.51
CA PHE A 574 -11.27 15.77 -0.06
C PHE A 574 -9.86 15.52 0.49
N TYR A 575 -9.31 14.31 0.32
CA TYR A 575 -7.99 13.92 0.80
C TYR A 575 -6.87 14.81 0.23
N LEU A 576 -6.90 15.11 -1.07
CA LEU A 576 -5.91 15.95 -1.74
C LEU A 576 -5.80 17.36 -1.13
N SER A 577 -6.91 17.89 -0.60
CA SER A 577 -6.99 19.22 0.02
C SER A 577 -6.62 19.27 1.50
N GLN A 578 -6.60 18.13 2.21
CA GLN A 578 -6.29 18.07 3.65
C GLN A 578 -4.78 18.15 3.91
N VAL A 579 -4.14 19.24 3.46
CA VAL A 579 -2.71 19.51 3.64
C VAL A 579 -2.50 20.98 3.99
N SER A 580 -1.48 21.27 4.78
CA SER A 580 -1.12 22.67 5.07
C SER A 580 -0.82 23.44 3.77
N PRO A 581 -1.38 24.64 3.57
CA PRO A 581 -1.02 25.48 2.44
C PRO A 581 0.45 25.92 2.46
N SER A 582 1.12 25.85 3.62
CA SER A 582 2.56 26.07 3.72
C SER A 582 3.40 24.96 3.09
N ILE A 583 2.82 23.76 2.91
CA ILE A 583 3.44 22.63 2.20
C ILE A 583 3.10 22.75 0.72
N ARG A 584 1.81 22.87 0.39
CA ARG A 584 1.34 23.12 -0.99
C ARG A 584 -0.05 23.74 -0.99
N PRO A 585 -0.32 24.82 -1.76
CA PRO A 585 -1.68 25.25 -2.03
C PRO A 585 -2.39 24.24 -2.93
N VAL A 586 -3.71 24.10 -2.76
CA VAL A 586 -4.53 23.10 -3.43
C VAL A 586 -5.86 23.71 -3.88
N ILE A 587 -6.25 23.45 -5.12
CA ILE A 587 -7.59 23.73 -5.66
C ILE A 587 -8.04 22.47 -6.41
N GLU A 588 -8.96 21.69 -5.83
CA GLU A 588 -9.48 20.45 -6.39
C GLU A 588 -11.00 20.53 -6.60
N PRO A 589 -11.44 20.93 -7.80
CA PRO A 589 -12.84 20.84 -8.20
C PRO A 589 -13.30 19.38 -8.15
N SER A 590 -14.33 19.10 -7.36
CA SER A 590 -14.97 17.79 -7.30
C SER A 590 -16.04 17.66 -8.39
N PHE A 591 -15.69 18.06 -9.60
CA PHE A 591 -16.51 18.03 -10.80
C PHE A 591 -15.64 18.12 -12.05
N TYR A 592 -16.24 17.81 -13.20
CA TYR A 592 -15.65 18.08 -14.52
C TYR A 592 -16.27 19.36 -15.07
N TRP A 593 -15.52 20.17 -15.82
CA TRP A 593 -16.04 21.40 -16.42
C TRP A 593 -16.34 21.16 -17.90
N ASP A 594 -17.52 20.60 -18.18
CA ASP A 594 -18.02 20.40 -19.54
C ASP A 594 -19.57 20.39 -19.59
N ALA A 595 -20.14 20.32 -20.80
CA ALA A 595 -21.60 20.32 -21.00
C ALA A 595 -22.31 19.05 -20.48
N THR A 596 -21.57 17.96 -20.25
CA THR A 596 -22.10 16.63 -19.92
C THR A 596 -22.02 16.30 -18.43
N SER A 597 -21.41 17.18 -17.64
CA SER A 597 -20.98 16.90 -16.27
C SER A 597 -21.98 17.25 -15.17
N GLN A 598 -23.16 17.79 -15.49
CA GLN A 598 -24.21 18.07 -14.48
C GLN A 598 -25.61 17.71 -15.00
N SER A 599 -26.43 17.21 -14.07
CA SER A 599 -27.88 17.15 -14.21
C SER A 599 -28.55 17.76 -12.96
N GLY A 600 -29.64 18.51 -13.13
CA GLY A 600 -30.44 19.02 -12.00
C GLY A 600 -29.86 20.22 -11.25
N ASP A 601 -30.28 20.38 -9.99
CA ASP A 601 -30.06 21.57 -9.14
C ASP A 601 -28.84 21.45 -8.21
N ASP A 602 -27.98 20.45 -8.39
CA ASP A 602 -26.87 20.14 -7.49
C ASP A 602 -25.75 21.19 -7.55
N LYS A 603 -25.33 21.70 -6.39
CA LYS A 603 -24.29 22.74 -6.29
C LYS A 603 -22.87 22.20 -6.58
N PRO A 604 -22.04 22.91 -7.35
CA PRO A 604 -20.63 22.56 -7.53
C PRO A 604 -19.87 22.62 -6.22
N VAL A 605 -18.87 21.73 -6.07
CA VAL A 605 -18.04 21.68 -4.87
C VAL A 605 -16.56 21.73 -5.26
N ILE A 606 -15.80 22.60 -4.59
CA ILE A 606 -14.34 22.64 -4.70
C ILE A 606 -13.74 22.34 -3.33
N PHE A 607 -12.78 21.43 -3.27
CA PHE A 607 -11.97 21.21 -2.08
C PHE A 607 -10.67 21.99 -2.21
N SER A 608 -10.34 22.81 -1.22
CA SER A 608 -9.15 23.67 -1.26
C SER A 608 -8.70 23.98 0.16
N ASN A 609 -7.39 24.16 0.33
CA ASN A 609 -6.79 24.68 1.56
C ASN A 609 -6.54 26.19 1.52
N CYS A 610 -7.05 26.89 0.50
CA CYS A 610 -7.05 28.35 0.43
C CYS A 610 -8.15 28.94 1.34
N GLU A 611 -8.02 30.22 1.69
CA GLU A 611 -8.98 30.93 2.54
C GLU A 611 -10.19 31.45 1.73
N GLN A 612 -9.97 31.76 0.46
CA GLN A 612 -10.96 32.29 -0.47
C GLN A 612 -10.66 31.80 -1.89
N LEU A 613 -11.71 31.58 -2.68
CA LEU A 613 -11.61 31.30 -4.13
C LEU A 613 -12.29 32.40 -4.93
N ASN A 614 -11.58 32.98 -5.91
CA ASN A 614 -12.17 33.88 -6.91
C ASN A 614 -12.34 33.12 -8.22
N LEU A 615 -13.55 33.14 -8.77
CA LEU A 615 -13.88 32.44 -10.01
C LEU A 615 -14.06 33.43 -11.15
N PHE A 616 -13.64 33.02 -12.34
CA PHE A 616 -13.79 33.76 -13.59
C PHE A 616 -14.28 32.83 -14.70
N LEU A 617 -15.21 33.31 -15.53
CA LEU A 617 -15.70 32.66 -16.73
C LEU A 617 -15.27 33.48 -17.95
N ASP A 618 -14.41 32.92 -18.81
CA ASP A 618 -13.80 33.65 -19.93
C ASP A 618 -13.24 35.03 -19.50
N ASP A 619 -12.49 35.00 -18.39
CA ASP A 619 -11.90 36.17 -17.70
C ASP A 619 -12.89 37.18 -17.10
N GLN A 620 -14.19 36.95 -17.20
CA GLN A 620 -15.19 37.74 -16.46
C GLN A 620 -15.33 37.22 -15.04
N PHE A 621 -15.21 38.11 -14.06
CA PHE A 621 -15.33 37.76 -12.64
C PHE A 621 -16.74 37.24 -12.34
N ALA A 622 -16.83 36.01 -11.82
CA ALA A 622 -18.08 35.32 -11.52
C ALA A 622 -18.43 35.33 -10.03
N GLY A 623 -17.45 35.52 -9.14
CA GLY A 623 -17.70 35.65 -7.70
C GLY A 623 -16.52 35.26 -6.82
N SER A 624 -16.63 35.62 -5.54
CA SER A 624 -15.73 35.19 -4.47
C SER A 624 -16.46 34.24 -3.52
N PHE A 625 -15.83 33.11 -3.22
CA PHE A 625 -16.40 32.06 -2.38
C PHE A 625 -15.49 31.77 -1.20
N HIS A 626 -16.10 31.36 -0.09
CA HIS A 626 -15.45 31.01 1.17
C HIS A 626 -15.80 29.55 1.54
N PRO A 627 -14.94 28.87 2.33
CA PRO A 627 -15.19 27.49 2.72
C PRO A 627 -16.40 27.41 3.66
N ASP A 628 -17.16 26.31 3.58
CA ASP A 628 -18.34 26.03 4.42
C ASP A 628 -17.91 25.60 5.84
N ARG A 629 -17.50 26.59 6.64
CA ARG A 629 -17.07 26.37 8.03
C ARG A 629 -18.21 26.04 8.97
N GLU A 630 -19.44 26.35 8.61
CA GLU A 630 -20.63 26.04 9.43
C GLU A 630 -20.98 24.55 9.30
N GLY A 631 -21.01 24.02 8.07
CA GLY A 631 -21.28 22.60 7.82
C GLY A 631 -20.17 21.65 8.25
N TYR A 632 -18.91 22.12 8.27
CA TYR A 632 -17.73 21.28 8.54
C TYR A 632 -16.78 21.89 9.59
N LEU A 633 -17.35 22.28 10.73
CA LEU A 633 -16.66 22.97 11.83
C LEU A 633 -15.36 22.30 12.31
N HIS A 634 -15.26 20.98 12.20
CA HIS A 634 -14.15 20.20 12.76
C HIS A 634 -13.09 19.79 11.71
N LEU A 635 -13.24 20.21 10.46
CA LEU A 635 -12.22 20.02 9.42
C LEU A 635 -11.23 21.18 9.40
N ALA A 636 -9.96 20.87 9.13
CA ALA A 636 -8.94 21.89 8.92
C ALA A 636 -9.23 22.74 7.66
N TYR A 637 -9.63 22.06 6.58
CA TYR A 637 -9.94 22.70 5.29
C TYR A 637 -11.32 22.24 4.80
N PRO A 638 -12.40 22.94 5.20
CA PRO A 638 -13.75 22.67 4.72
C PRO A 638 -13.93 22.85 3.21
N PRO A 639 -14.87 22.14 2.58
CA PRO A 639 -15.19 22.33 1.16
C PRO A 639 -15.81 23.70 0.87
N PHE A 640 -15.69 24.16 -0.36
CA PHE A 640 -16.40 25.31 -0.91
C PHE A 640 -17.62 24.81 -1.67
N ILE A 641 -18.81 25.20 -1.22
CA ILE A 641 -20.08 24.90 -1.90
C ILE A 641 -20.47 26.13 -2.70
N LEU A 642 -20.48 26.01 -4.03
CA LEU A 642 -20.63 27.16 -4.92
C LEU A 642 -22.09 27.39 -5.29
N ASP A 643 -22.50 28.66 -5.27
CA ASP A 643 -23.74 29.12 -5.87
C ASP A 643 -23.44 29.72 -7.25
N LEU A 644 -23.04 28.86 -8.19
CA LEU A 644 -22.60 29.24 -9.54
C LEU A 644 -23.51 28.59 -10.60
N PRO A 645 -24.07 29.35 -11.56
CA PRO A 645 -24.87 28.78 -12.64
C PRO A 645 -23.99 27.99 -13.62
N TRP A 646 -24.29 26.70 -13.77
CA TRP A 646 -23.53 25.75 -14.62
C TRP A 646 -23.74 25.91 -16.13
N THR A 647 -24.72 26.71 -16.53
CA THR A 647 -25.18 26.85 -17.93
C THR A 647 -24.09 27.31 -18.90
N SER A 648 -22.97 27.85 -18.39
CA SER A 648 -21.84 28.34 -19.20
C SER A 648 -20.74 27.29 -19.44
N ALA A 649 -20.80 26.10 -18.83
CA ALA A 649 -19.73 25.11 -18.88
C ALA A 649 -19.46 24.56 -20.28
N ALA A 650 -20.42 24.60 -21.21
CA ALA A 650 -20.23 24.09 -22.58
C ALA A 650 -19.28 24.94 -23.44
N SER A 651 -19.15 26.23 -23.12
CA SER A 651 -18.46 27.20 -23.98
C SER A 651 -17.41 28.04 -23.25
N SER A 652 -17.43 28.11 -21.91
CA SER A 652 -16.52 28.99 -21.16
C SER A 652 -15.32 28.27 -20.58
N THR A 653 -14.21 28.98 -20.42
CA THR A 653 -13.10 28.58 -19.57
C THR A 653 -13.37 29.04 -18.15
N LEU A 654 -13.38 28.10 -17.20
CA LEU A 654 -13.41 28.39 -15.77
C LEU A 654 -11.98 28.61 -15.28
N ARG A 655 -11.71 29.75 -14.66
CA ARG A 655 -10.45 30.05 -13.97
C ARG A 655 -10.74 30.29 -12.49
N ILE A 656 -10.02 29.60 -11.63
CA ILE A 656 -10.17 29.62 -10.17
C ILE A 656 -8.86 30.13 -9.58
N GLU A 657 -8.89 31.28 -8.92
CA GLU A 657 -7.77 31.79 -8.13
C GLU A 657 -7.98 31.44 -6.66
N GLY A 658 -6.99 30.80 -6.04
CA GLY A 658 -6.97 30.51 -4.62
C GLY A 658 -6.14 31.55 -3.87
N LEU A 659 -6.74 32.14 -2.84
CA LEU A 659 -6.14 33.22 -2.07
C LEU A 659 -5.83 32.78 -0.63
N ILE A 660 -4.69 33.24 -0.13
CA ILE A 660 -4.29 33.15 1.27
C ILE A 660 -3.77 34.53 1.69
N HIS A 661 -4.29 35.05 2.79
CA HIS A 661 -4.01 36.40 3.28
C HIS A 661 -4.20 37.47 2.19
N GLY A 662 -5.26 37.32 1.39
CA GLY A 662 -5.62 38.22 0.29
C GLY A 662 -4.70 38.16 -0.94
N LYS A 663 -3.74 37.24 -1.01
CA LYS A 663 -2.84 37.06 -2.15
C LYS A 663 -3.18 35.79 -2.92
N VAL A 664 -3.20 35.87 -4.26
CA VAL A 664 -3.32 34.69 -5.11
C VAL A 664 -2.07 33.83 -4.95
N VAL A 665 -2.25 32.61 -4.43
CA VAL A 665 -1.17 31.62 -4.24
C VAL A 665 -1.21 30.50 -5.28
N MET A 666 -2.36 30.29 -5.92
CA MET A 666 -2.54 29.28 -6.95
C MET A 666 -3.66 29.69 -7.91
N THR A 667 -3.54 29.29 -9.17
CA THR A 667 -4.62 29.39 -10.15
C THR A 667 -4.82 28.03 -10.81
N ARG A 668 -6.07 27.62 -10.98
CA ARG A 668 -6.45 26.43 -11.76
C ARG A 668 -7.45 26.83 -12.83
N SER A 669 -7.25 26.35 -14.05
CA SER A 669 -8.16 26.58 -15.17
C SER A 669 -8.73 25.27 -15.69
N MET A 670 -9.95 25.29 -16.19
CA MET A 670 -10.64 24.17 -16.83
C MET A 670 -11.37 24.67 -18.07
N ALA A 671 -11.15 24.04 -19.22
CA ALA A 671 -11.80 24.46 -20.46
C ALA A 671 -13.18 23.82 -20.56
N GLY A 672 -14.22 24.56 -20.92
CA GLY A 672 -15.54 23.99 -21.21
C GLY A 672 -15.61 23.29 -22.58
N ARG A 673 -14.86 23.85 -23.53
CA ARG A 673 -14.83 23.40 -24.93
C ARG A 673 -13.95 22.16 -25.10
N ARG A 674 -14.41 21.21 -25.91
CA ARG A 674 -13.71 19.94 -26.17
C ARG A 674 -12.87 19.91 -27.46
N ASN A 675 -12.91 20.98 -28.26
CA ASN A 675 -12.17 21.08 -29.53
C ASN A 675 -10.64 21.17 -29.37
N GLU A 676 -10.17 21.47 -28.16
CA GLU A 676 -8.74 21.55 -27.81
C GLU A 676 -8.30 20.39 -26.90
N ASP A 677 -9.16 19.40 -26.69
CA ASP A 677 -8.84 18.19 -25.94
C ASP A 677 -7.70 17.42 -26.64
N ARG A 678 -6.82 16.81 -25.85
CA ARG A 678 -5.61 16.14 -26.33
C ARG A 678 -5.30 14.88 -25.55
N LEU A 679 -4.49 14.00 -26.16
CA LEU A 679 -3.92 12.85 -25.45
C LEU A 679 -2.88 13.30 -24.42
N TRP A 680 -2.81 12.56 -23.32
CA TRP A 680 -1.67 12.56 -22.41
C TRP A 680 -1.16 11.13 -22.22
N LEU A 681 0.15 11.01 -21.98
CA LEU A 681 0.87 9.75 -21.75
C LEU A 681 1.98 10.02 -20.75
N LYS A 682 2.01 9.26 -19.64
CA LYS A 682 2.94 9.47 -18.52
C LYS A 682 3.42 8.11 -18.00
N ALA A 683 4.72 7.97 -17.77
CA ALA A 683 5.28 6.89 -16.95
C ALA A 683 5.52 7.44 -15.55
N ASP A 684 5.27 6.61 -14.54
CA ASP A 684 5.61 6.96 -13.16
C ASP A 684 7.14 7.06 -12.99
N ASP A 685 7.90 6.28 -13.78
CA ASP A 685 9.36 6.22 -13.74
C ASP A 685 9.99 6.24 -15.13
N ALA A 686 11.02 7.06 -15.30
CA ALA A 686 11.79 7.11 -16.55
C ALA A 686 12.84 6.00 -16.68
N VAL A 687 13.22 5.34 -15.57
CA VAL A 687 14.31 4.35 -15.53
C VAL A 687 13.93 3.10 -14.74
N LEU A 688 14.11 1.94 -15.37
CA LEU A 688 13.91 0.61 -14.81
C LEU A 688 15.25 -0.13 -14.65
N ILE A 689 15.36 -0.94 -13.61
CA ILE A 689 16.45 -1.89 -13.43
C ILE A 689 16.15 -3.13 -14.28
N ALA A 690 17.07 -3.52 -15.15
CA ALA A 690 16.98 -4.68 -16.03
C ALA A 690 17.15 -6.02 -15.27
N ASN A 691 16.32 -6.25 -14.26
CA ASN A 691 16.30 -7.48 -13.47
C ASN A 691 15.16 -8.42 -13.86
N GLY A 692 14.19 -7.96 -14.65
CA GLY A 692 13.04 -8.74 -15.11
C GLY A 692 11.78 -8.66 -14.23
N SER A 693 11.88 -8.10 -13.01
CA SER A 693 10.74 -7.89 -12.09
C SER A 693 10.38 -6.43 -11.94
N ASP A 694 11.34 -5.53 -12.13
CA ASP A 694 11.10 -4.10 -12.04
C ASP A 694 10.17 -3.65 -13.16
N SER A 695 9.14 -2.91 -12.79
CA SER A 695 8.11 -2.41 -13.69
C SER A 695 7.66 -1.01 -13.31
N THR A 696 7.31 -0.22 -14.30
CA THR A 696 6.69 1.10 -14.10
C THR A 696 5.30 1.10 -14.73
N ARG A 697 4.36 1.80 -14.09
CA ARG A 697 3.04 2.03 -14.66
C ARG A 697 3.15 3.15 -15.68
N VAL A 698 2.52 2.93 -16.83
CA VAL A 698 2.35 3.96 -17.86
C VAL A 698 0.87 4.22 -18.02
N SER A 699 0.47 5.43 -17.65
CA SER A 699 -0.91 5.88 -17.68
C SER A 699 -1.14 6.86 -18.83
N PHE A 700 -2.36 6.88 -19.34
CA PHE A 700 -2.76 7.70 -20.47
C PHE A 700 -4.24 8.02 -20.43
N GLY A 701 -4.66 8.98 -21.24
CA GLY A 701 -6.05 9.37 -21.36
C GLY A 701 -6.24 10.62 -22.20
N VAL A 702 -7.40 11.25 -22.05
CA VAL A 702 -7.73 12.52 -22.70
C VAL A 702 -7.86 13.61 -21.65
N GLU A 703 -7.26 14.75 -21.94
CA GLU A 703 -7.27 15.94 -21.08
C GLU A 703 -7.65 17.19 -21.86
N ASP A 704 -8.13 18.20 -21.14
CA ASP A 704 -8.29 19.55 -21.67
C ASP A 704 -6.93 20.26 -21.84
N PRO A 705 -6.88 21.47 -22.43
CA PRO A 705 -5.63 22.21 -22.61
C PRO A 705 -4.85 22.53 -21.32
N PHE A 706 -5.56 22.57 -20.19
CA PHE A 706 -5.03 22.79 -18.84
C PHE A 706 -4.70 21.47 -18.11
N GLY A 707 -4.92 20.33 -18.78
CA GLY A 707 -4.65 18.96 -18.37
C GLY A 707 -5.74 18.28 -17.54
N ASN A 708 -6.91 18.89 -17.35
CA ASN A 708 -7.99 18.26 -16.59
C ASN A 708 -8.55 17.09 -17.37
N THR A 709 -8.77 15.96 -16.70
CA THR A 709 -9.29 14.74 -17.34
C THR A 709 -10.64 14.98 -18.00
N ARG A 710 -10.83 14.43 -19.20
CA ARG A 710 -12.05 14.54 -20.00
C ARG A 710 -12.84 13.24 -19.97
N PRO A 711 -13.66 12.98 -18.95
CA PRO A 711 -14.48 11.78 -18.92
C PRO A 711 -15.38 11.75 -20.16
N SER A 712 -15.77 10.54 -20.56
CA SER A 712 -16.65 10.29 -21.71
C SER A 712 -16.06 10.68 -23.08
N ALA A 713 -14.74 10.93 -23.18
CA ALA A 713 -14.09 11.05 -24.48
C ALA A 713 -14.35 9.77 -25.32
N PRO A 714 -14.85 9.89 -26.56
CA PRO A 714 -15.21 8.71 -27.37
C PRO A 714 -13.99 8.10 -28.03
N GLY A 715 -14.12 6.83 -28.43
CA GLY A 715 -13.07 6.11 -29.16
C GLY A 715 -12.19 5.26 -28.26
N SER A 716 -11.17 4.66 -28.86
CA SER A 716 -10.28 3.73 -28.18
C SER A 716 -8.84 4.17 -28.33
N ILE A 717 -8.03 3.93 -27.29
CA ILE A 717 -6.58 4.07 -27.34
C ILE A 717 -5.96 2.71 -27.63
N THR A 718 -5.13 2.63 -28.67
CA THR A 718 -4.27 1.47 -28.93
C THR A 718 -2.88 1.74 -28.37
N VAL A 719 -2.30 0.76 -27.69
CA VAL A 719 -0.97 0.82 -27.07
C VAL A 719 -0.04 -0.16 -27.76
N GLN A 720 1.17 0.30 -28.09
CA GLN A 720 2.24 -0.51 -28.64
C GLN A 720 3.52 -0.29 -27.83
N LEU A 721 4.29 -1.37 -27.64
CA LEU A 721 5.58 -1.34 -26.97
C LEU A 721 6.67 -1.79 -27.94
N SER A 722 7.79 -1.07 -27.95
CA SER A 722 9.01 -1.47 -28.65
C SER A 722 10.23 -1.33 -27.74
N GLY A 723 11.27 -2.14 -27.97
CA GLY A 723 12.47 -2.22 -27.12
C GLY A 723 12.44 -3.41 -26.16
N ALA A 724 13.45 -3.49 -25.29
CA ALA A 724 13.71 -4.66 -24.45
C ALA A 724 12.91 -4.66 -23.12
N ALA A 725 11.59 -4.72 -23.23
CA ALA A 725 10.64 -4.81 -22.12
C ALA A 725 9.40 -5.62 -22.52
N SER A 726 8.63 -6.06 -21.54
CA SER A 726 7.32 -6.67 -21.74
C SER A 726 6.21 -5.69 -21.42
N LEU A 727 5.17 -5.66 -22.26
CA LEU A 727 3.90 -5.00 -21.98
C LEU A 727 3.06 -5.93 -21.10
N ILE A 728 2.58 -5.44 -19.97
CA ILE A 728 1.57 -6.12 -19.14
C ILE A 728 0.35 -5.23 -19.06
N GLY A 729 -0.75 -5.70 -19.63
CA GLY A 729 -1.98 -4.93 -19.77
C GLY A 729 -2.64 -5.18 -21.12
N ASP A 730 -3.83 -4.64 -21.31
CA ASP A 730 -4.47 -4.70 -22.62
C ASP A 730 -3.74 -3.81 -23.62
N SER A 731 -3.91 -4.11 -24.91
CA SER A 731 -3.35 -3.29 -26.00
C SER A 731 -4.38 -2.31 -26.58
N VAL A 732 -5.64 -2.42 -26.19
CA VAL A 732 -6.74 -1.56 -26.65
C VAL A 732 -7.63 -1.22 -25.47
N PHE A 733 -7.94 0.07 -25.29
CA PHE A 733 -8.78 0.59 -24.22
C PHE A 733 -9.94 1.39 -24.83
N ASP A 734 -11.19 0.95 -24.65
CA ASP A 734 -12.36 1.78 -24.96
C ASP A 734 -12.54 2.83 -23.86
N LEU A 735 -12.35 4.10 -24.22
CA LEU A 735 -12.42 5.21 -23.28
C LEU A 735 -13.82 5.41 -22.68
N ARG A 736 -14.86 4.86 -23.32
CA ARG A 736 -16.22 4.85 -22.76
C ARG A 736 -16.37 3.87 -21.60
N GLU A 737 -15.54 2.84 -21.52
CA GLU A 737 -15.59 1.86 -20.43
C GLU A 737 -14.74 2.26 -19.23
N THR A 738 -13.63 2.96 -19.48
CA THR A 738 -12.65 3.30 -18.46
C THR A 738 -12.80 4.72 -17.91
N GLY A 739 -13.68 5.54 -18.51
CA GLY A 739 -13.84 6.95 -18.14
C GLY A 739 -12.69 7.81 -18.66
N ALA A 740 -12.28 7.55 -19.89
CA ALA A 740 -11.25 8.27 -20.66
C ALA A 740 -9.83 8.25 -20.08
N VAL A 741 -9.51 7.22 -19.29
CA VAL A 741 -8.15 6.96 -18.79
C VAL A 741 -7.80 5.48 -18.91
N GLY A 742 -6.53 5.14 -18.85
CA GLY A 742 -6.08 3.76 -18.77
C GLY A 742 -4.65 3.70 -18.26
N ALA A 743 -4.21 2.51 -17.89
CA ALA A 743 -2.82 2.27 -17.57
C ALA A 743 -2.40 0.85 -17.93
N ILE A 744 -1.13 0.71 -18.29
CA ILE A 744 -0.44 -0.57 -18.48
C ILE A 744 0.82 -0.58 -17.62
N TRP A 745 1.47 -1.73 -17.53
CA TRP A 745 2.81 -1.83 -16.95
C TRP A 745 3.84 -2.12 -18.04
N VAL A 746 4.97 -1.42 -17.95
CA VAL A 746 6.19 -1.75 -18.69
C VAL A 746 7.11 -2.48 -17.73
N ARG A 747 7.33 -3.77 -17.95
CA ARG A 747 8.23 -4.60 -17.14
C ARG A 747 9.56 -4.78 -17.86
N SER A 748 10.66 -4.56 -17.15
CA SER A 748 12.00 -4.81 -17.70
C SER A 748 12.19 -6.28 -18.11
N LEU A 749 13.10 -6.54 -19.03
CA LEU A 749 13.60 -7.90 -19.29
C LEU A 749 14.92 -8.12 -18.52
N PRO A 750 15.20 -9.35 -18.04
CA PRO A 750 16.47 -9.65 -17.37
C PRO A 750 17.66 -9.30 -18.25
N THR A 751 18.67 -8.63 -17.67
CA THR A 751 19.96 -8.25 -18.27
C THR A 751 19.90 -7.32 -19.49
N SER A 752 18.71 -7.05 -20.00
CA SER A 752 18.50 -6.32 -21.24
C SER A 752 18.34 -4.83 -20.99
N THR A 753 19.34 -4.06 -21.38
CA THR A 753 19.37 -2.61 -21.24
C THR A 753 19.07 -1.90 -22.55
N GLY A 754 18.44 -0.73 -22.49
CA GLY A 754 18.21 0.09 -23.65
C GLY A 754 17.00 1.00 -23.50
N ASN A 755 16.58 1.55 -24.62
CA ASN A 755 15.39 2.39 -24.69
C ASN A 755 14.17 1.52 -24.99
N VAL A 756 13.11 1.79 -24.25
CA VAL A 756 11.79 1.18 -24.41
C VAL A 756 10.84 2.31 -24.76
N VAL A 757 10.13 2.18 -25.88
CA VAL A 757 9.19 3.20 -26.34
C VAL A 757 7.78 2.66 -26.24
N VAL A 758 6.94 3.36 -25.47
CA VAL A 758 5.49 3.19 -25.45
C VAL A 758 4.90 4.17 -26.43
N HIS A 759 4.14 3.67 -27.40
CA HIS A 759 3.42 4.46 -28.38
C HIS A 759 1.92 4.24 -28.20
N ILE A 760 1.15 5.34 -28.13
CA ILE A 760 -0.30 5.31 -28.07
C ILE A 760 -0.90 6.03 -29.26
N ARG A 761 -2.03 5.52 -29.76
CA ARG A 761 -2.78 6.12 -30.87
C ARG A 761 -4.26 6.19 -30.54
N HIS A 762 -4.89 7.29 -30.92
CA HIS A 762 -6.32 7.53 -30.81
C HIS A 762 -6.89 8.09 -32.13
N PRO A 763 -8.08 7.66 -32.58
CA PRO A 763 -8.64 8.09 -33.86
C PRO A 763 -8.90 9.60 -33.97
N TYR A 764 -9.23 10.27 -32.86
CA TYR A 764 -9.62 11.69 -32.85
C TYR A 764 -8.54 12.64 -32.31
N TYR A 765 -7.63 12.15 -31.47
CA TYR A 765 -6.70 12.99 -30.69
C TYR A 765 -5.23 12.76 -31.07
N GLY A 766 -4.98 12.04 -32.17
CA GLY A 766 -3.65 11.79 -32.71
C GLY A 766 -2.90 10.68 -31.97
N GLU A 767 -1.58 10.82 -31.88
CA GLU A 767 -0.66 9.83 -31.32
C GLU A 767 0.33 10.49 -30.36
N LYS A 768 0.86 9.70 -29.41
CA LYS A 768 1.92 10.11 -28.49
C LYS A 768 2.87 8.96 -28.23
N SER A 769 4.14 9.30 -28.04
CA SER A 769 5.17 8.35 -27.64
C SER A 769 5.86 8.83 -26.37
N LEU A 770 6.27 7.88 -25.54
CA LEU A 770 7.05 8.08 -24.33
C LEU A 770 8.18 7.06 -24.30
N GLN A 771 9.34 7.47 -23.78
CA GLN A 771 10.49 6.60 -23.62
C GLN A 771 10.77 6.31 -22.14
N VAL A 772 11.01 5.04 -21.84
CA VAL A 772 11.55 4.55 -20.57
C VAL A 772 12.89 3.88 -20.86
N ARG A 773 13.86 3.97 -19.94
CA ARG A 773 15.18 3.34 -20.11
C ARG A 773 15.35 2.17 -19.16
N THR A 774 15.79 1.02 -19.65
CA THR A 774 16.24 -0.10 -18.81
C THR A 774 17.76 -0.02 -18.64
N VAL A 775 18.23 -0.10 -17.40
CA VAL A 775 19.65 -0.02 -17.04
C VAL A 775 20.08 -1.23 -16.25
N ARG A 776 21.37 -1.59 -16.31
CA ARG A 776 21.93 -2.55 -15.35
C ARG A 776 21.87 -1.91 -13.98
N ARG A 777 21.69 -2.74 -12.96
CA ARG A 777 21.89 -2.30 -11.59
C ARG A 777 23.35 -1.88 -11.46
N THR A 778 23.61 -0.59 -11.33
CA THR A 778 24.90 -0.11 -10.84
C THR A 778 24.97 -0.50 -9.37
N THR A 779 25.99 -1.26 -9.00
CA THR A 779 26.34 -1.50 -7.61
C THR A 779 26.80 -0.16 -7.04
N ALA A 780 25.87 0.66 -6.55
CA ALA A 780 26.19 1.85 -5.78
C ALA A 780 26.16 1.47 -4.29
N SER A 781 27.32 1.71 -3.68
CA SER A 781 27.79 1.57 -2.29
C SER A 781 26.76 1.54 -1.18
#